data_AF-A0A814QI48-F1
#
_entry.id   AF-A0A814QI48-F1
#
_cell.length_a   1.000
_cell.length_b   1.000
_cell.length_c   1.000
_cell.angle_alpha   90.00
_cell.angle_beta   90.00
_cell.angle_gamma   90.00
#
_symmetry.space_group_name_H-M   'P 1'
#
loop_
_entity.id
_entity.type
_entity.pdbx_description
1 polymer ?
#
loop_
_entity_poly.entity_id
_entity_poly.type
_entity_poly.pdbx_seq_one_letter_code
_entity_poly.pdbx_strand_id
1 'polypeptide(L)'
;MANNNHQIYNDHGSYTPYFEKKLIEEKREDGYWIEAFQFDNQSPIGLVAYGLSKGQVNFYLNPCTIVETRKVIPIQKLAGPVAMDQADITGNGLNDIIICYQYGNTMKDCDPEGGKIVWLENSGQKNDQNLWTSRYIGKSIAMHRLKVGHFTQTERWEIIGLPIVGKPFDLLSPVPVLLFRQPDDVLNAKEWPCEIINEDFFHLIHDATRFNANPLDNLLIASREGINWLYFDDKIRKWTIENIGEGEQGEKQQIPYYGSGCVDVGRVGNDSLAYIATVEPFHGNVVAVYVKDSNNSLKHIQWKRYVLDVYGYPNTHGEGPAHHVICADFDKDGDDEFLVALRGPLPNQGVYYYKPIDISRGLFSKWKVSDDSAARIAVADFNNNGLLDFATIGYYVPGYYTAENPSINIYYNRFGNKNVQDIKEIQVTKQNNELLFKVPRPHKALQYEMIPFIAVEDISLSLEVIPPNSLRQIDKNTYIKVLYGIIMWTNSSKELSQTVNHSRTFVCQPKTVSSLAICSNENAITTGNEGALLIVLKMNETMDIIHRFDSIEKVTIENVLPEYCSEETRKLSFQFTQSDKHDLGKEKFKGHEFYNMKGFDIKFADNDEHLCYIQLWAAKQGTNCVMHNYSDAFFCEVNACIVNSTGKGGMQYLINSKENYDPLSTLNSQFQKLEVPSLYEHGPLWDIDEQKQPVLRKDGTVVYPWHEWQSDTNDSSVKSFDIWMAFQFNAHLSTIP
;
A
#
# COMPACT_ATOMS: atom_id res chain seq x y z
N MET A 1 -27.73 -18.61 14.39
CA MET A 1 -27.71 -19.66 13.34
C MET A 1 -27.34 -18.99 12.03
N ALA A 2 -26.39 -19.59 11.31
CA ALA A 2 -25.82 -19.19 10.02
C ALA A 2 -25.05 -17.85 9.96
N ASN A 3 -23.79 -17.89 10.41
CA ASN A 3 -22.74 -16.97 9.95
C ASN A 3 -22.33 -17.40 8.52
N ASN A 4 -22.86 -16.74 7.51
CA ASN A 4 -22.36 -16.87 6.14
C ASN A 4 -21.29 -15.81 5.89
N ASN A 5 -20.03 -16.17 6.15
CA ASN A 5 -18.88 -15.46 5.61
C ASN A 5 -18.82 -15.72 4.10
N HIS A 6 -19.46 -14.88 3.31
CA HIS A 6 -19.17 -14.79 1.88
C HIS A 6 -17.90 -13.95 1.70
N GLN A 7 -16.75 -14.62 1.64
CA GLN A 7 -15.56 -14.08 0.98
C GLN A 7 -15.90 -13.94 -0.50
N ILE A 8 -16.13 -12.69 -0.92
CA ILE A 8 -16.23 -12.34 -2.33
C ILE A 8 -14.80 -12.39 -2.89
N TYR A 9 -14.60 -13.23 -3.91
CA TYR A 9 -13.38 -13.27 -4.71
C TYR A 9 -13.30 -11.95 -5.53
N ASN A 10 -12.27 -11.15 -5.28
CA ASN A 10 -11.96 -9.95 -6.05
C ASN A 10 -11.11 -10.31 -7.28
N ASP A 11 -11.71 -10.23 -8.46
CA ASP A 11 -11.05 -10.28 -9.78
C ASP A 11 -10.59 -8.89 -10.29
N HIS A 12 -10.55 -7.90 -9.41
CA HIS A 12 -9.98 -6.57 -9.66
C HIS A 12 -8.92 -6.32 -8.59
N GLY A 13 -7.67 -6.10 -8.99
CA GLY A 13 -6.50 -5.98 -8.12
C GLY A 13 -6.53 -4.76 -7.18
N SER A 14 -7.44 -4.73 -6.20
CA SER A 14 -7.50 -3.65 -5.22
C SER A 14 -6.39 -3.80 -4.20
N TYR A 15 -5.35 -2.97 -4.31
CA TYR A 15 -4.31 -2.84 -3.30
C TYR A 15 -4.91 -2.35 -1.98
N THR A 16 -4.34 -2.78 -0.87
CA THR A 16 -4.66 -2.18 0.43
C THR A 16 -3.99 -0.80 0.49
N PRO A 17 -4.75 0.30 0.66
CA PRO A 17 -4.17 1.65 0.73
C PRO A 17 -3.22 1.75 1.92
N TYR A 18 -2.05 2.34 1.71
CA TYR A 18 -1.06 2.58 2.76
C TYR A 18 -0.56 4.02 2.70
N PHE A 19 -0.74 4.72 3.82
CA PHE A 19 -0.26 6.08 3.98
C PHE A 19 0.68 6.18 5.20
N GLU A 20 1.88 6.72 4.97
CA GLU A 20 2.88 6.94 6.00
C GLU A 20 2.59 8.25 6.75
N LYS A 21 2.26 8.13 8.04
CA LYS A 21 1.97 9.29 8.90
C LYS A 21 3.22 10.09 9.23
N LYS A 22 3.12 11.42 9.09
CA LYS A 22 4.06 12.43 9.56
C LYS A 22 3.34 13.44 10.44
N LEU A 23 3.73 13.48 11.72
CA LEU A 23 3.27 14.50 12.66
C LEU A 23 3.89 15.87 12.32
N ILE A 24 3.06 16.89 12.18
CA ILE A 24 3.46 18.29 11.91
C ILE A 24 3.42 19.12 13.20
N GLU A 25 2.32 19.03 13.94
CA GLU A 25 2.14 19.69 15.24
C GLU A 25 1.27 18.82 16.14
N GLU A 26 1.68 18.63 17.39
CA GLU A 26 0.90 17.90 18.41
C GLU A 26 0.34 18.82 19.49
N LYS A 27 -0.63 18.30 20.26
CA LYS A 27 -1.16 18.93 21.49
C LYS A 27 -1.64 20.36 21.26
N ARG A 28 -2.31 20.57 20.12
CA ARG A 28 -2.95 21.85 19.87
C ARG A 28 -4.01 22.13 20.94
N GLU A 29 -4.26 23.40 21.18
CA GLU A 29 -5.32 23.84 22.08
C GLU A 29 -6.62 24.19 21.32
N ASP A 30 -6.60 24.03 20.00
CA ASP A 30 -7.75 24.14 19.09
C ASP A 30 -7.49 23.42 17.74
N GLY A 31 -8.55 23.13 16.99
CA GLY A 31 -8.41 22.57 15.64
C GLY A 31 -9.75 22.43 14.92
N TYR A 32 -9.81 22.90 13.68
CA TYR A 32 -11.05 22.88 12.89
C TYR A 32 -10.80 22.85 11.38
N TRP A 33 -9.95 23.76 10.86
CA TRP A 33 -9.70 23.89 9.42
C TRP A 33 -8.26 23.54 9.07
N ILE A 34 -8.10 22.88 7.92
CA ILE A 34 -6.83 22.62 7.26
C ILE A 34 -7.05 22.69 5.75
N GLU A 35 -6.14 23.35 5.04
CA GLU A 35 -6.20 23.54 3.59
C GLU A 35 -4.80 23.39 2.99
N ALA A 36 -4.70 22.76 1.81
CA ALA A 36 -3.47 22.75 1.03
C ALA A 36 -3.26 24.14 0.40
N PHE A 37 -2.07 24.72 0.61
CA PHE A 37 -1.82 26.10 0.22
C PHE A 37 -0.49 26.26 -0.52
N GLN A 38 -0.56 26.80 -1.73
CA GLN A 38 0.61 27.13 -2.54
C GLN A 38 1.04 28.57 -2.21
N PHE A 39 2.13 28.72 -1.45
CA PHE A 39 2.58 30.04 -0.97
C PHE A 39 3.09 30.95 -2.09
N ASP A 40 3.86 30.38 -3.01
CA ASP A 40 4.39 31.01 -4.23
C ASP A 40 4.64 29.93 -5.29
N ASN A 41 4.87 30.28 -6.56
CA ASN A 41 5.02 29.30 -7.65
C ASN A 41 6.30 28.42 -7.58
N GLN A 42 7.21 28.68 -6.65
CA GLN A 42 8.48 27.97 -6.53
C GLN A 42 8.52 27.00 -5.35
N SER A 43 7.64 27.23 -4.37
CA SER A 43 7.58 26.46 -3.14
C SER A 43 6.85 25.14 -3.33
N PRO A 44 7.14 24.11 -2.54
CA PRO A 44 6.22 23.00 -2.37
C PRO A 44 4.93 23.47 -1.68
N ILE A 45 3.84 22.74 -1.94
CA ILE A 45 2.54 22.97 -1.30
C ILE A 45 2.70 22.79 0.22
N GLY A 46 2.31 23.79 0.99
CA GLY A 46 2.25 23.74 2.45
C GLY A 46 0.82 23.60 2.94
N LEU A 47 0.59 23.91 4.22
CA LEU A 47 -0.72 23.81 4.86
C LEU A 47 -1.09 25.13 5.52
N VAL A 48 -2.31 25.63 5.32
CA VAL A 48 -2.91 26.61 6.23
C VAL A 48 -3.79 25.87 7.21
N ALA A 49 -3.63 26.11 8.51
CA ALA A 49 -4.42 25.43 9.54
C ALA A 49 -4.70 26.31 10.76
N TYR A 50 -5.87 26.11 11.36
CA TYR A 50 -6.33 26.85 12.53
C TYR A 50 -7.52 26.16 13.25
N GLY A 51 -7.82 26.62 14.45
CA GLY A 51 -9.08 26.36 15.15
C GLY A 51 -9.85 27.63 15.48
N LEU A 52 -11.10 27.48 15.90
CA LEU A 52 -12.00 28.60 16.20
C LEU A 52 -11.53 29.40 17.43
N SER A 53 -11.08 28.70 18.47
CA SER A 53 -10.94 29.30 19.80
C SER A 53 -9.66 30.11 19.99
N LYS A 54 -8.50 29.65 19.50
CA LYS A 54 -7.27 30.46 19.52
C LYS A 54 -7.23 31.42 18.34
N GLY A 55 -7.79 30.99 17.21
CA GLY A 55 -7.96 31.82 16.02
C GLY A 55 -6.65 32.25 15.37
N GLN A 56 -5.56 31.54 15.68
CA GLN A 56 -4.26 31.74 15.04
C GLN A 56 -4.27 31.02 13.69
N VAL A 57 -4.32 31.79 12.61
CA VAL A 57 -4.20 31.31 11.24
C VAL A 57 -2.72 31.21 10.92
N ASN A 58 -2.24 29.99 10.73
CA ASN A 58 -0.83 29.71 10.50
C ASN A 58 -0.64 28.98 9.17
N PHE A 59 0.43 29.32 8.47
CA PHE A 59 0.95 28.54 7.35
C PHE A 59 2.11 27.66 7.84
N TYR A 60 1.97 26.35 7.66
CA TYR A 60 2.95 25.32 7.99
C TYR A 60 3.72 24.99 6.72
N LEU A 61 5.04 25.18 6.79
CA LEU A 61 5.92 24.87 5.69
C LEU A 61 5.96 23.36 5.46
N ASN A 62 6.06 22.96 4.20
CA ASN A 62 6.17 21.57 3.82
C ASN A 62 7.43 20.94 4.46
N PRO A 63 7.31 19.83 5.21
CA PRO A 63 8.43 19.23 5.92
C PRO A 63 9.49 18.59 4.99
N CYS A 64 9.17 18.28 3.73
CA CYS A 64 10.11 17.71 2.77
C CYS A 64 11.19 18.70 2.29
N THR A 65 11.04 20.00 2.57
CA THR A 65 11.98 21.05 2.15
C THR A 65 12.64 21.79 3.31
N ILE A 66 12.67 21.21 4.51
CA ILE A 66 13.26 21.87 5.68
C ILE A 66 14.80 21.91 5.56
N VAL A 67 15.28 22.93 4.85
CA VAL A 67 16.61 23.54 5.01
C VAL A 67 16.48 24.81 5.87
N GLU A 68 15.26 25.33 6.04
CA GLU A 68 14.94 26.55 6.79
C GLU A 68 14.78 26.29 8.31
N THR A 69 15.20 27.25 9.13
CA THR A 69 15.14 27.16 10.61
C THR A 69 13.74 27.36 11.18
N ARG A 70 12.80 27.92 10.40
CA ARG A 70 11.41 28.20 10.80
C ARG A 70 10.46 27.21 10.12
N LYS A 71 9.53 26.62 10.88
CA LYS A 71 8.55 25.62 10.37
C LYS A 71 7.13 26.16 10.20
N VAL A 72 6.82 27.31 10.80
CA VAL A 72 5.48 27.89 10.87
C VAL A 72 5.54 29.41 10.69
N ILE A 73 4.69 29.94 9.81
CA ILE A 73 4.53 31.36 9.50
C ILE A 73 3.14 31.80 9.98
N PRO A 74 3.03 32.65 11.01
CA PRO A 74 1.76 33.25 11.42
C PRO A 74 1.24 34.16 10.31
N ILE A 75 0.01 33.91 9.87
CA ILE A 75 -0.66 34.70 8.84
C ILE A 75 -1.49 35.81 9.48
N GLN A 76 -2.38 35.44 10.40
CA GLN A 76 -3.27 36.39 11.08
C GLN A 76 -3.83 35.81 12.38
N LYS A 77 -4.34 36.66 13.27
CA LYS A 77 -5.15 36.26 14.42
C LYS A 77 -6.56 36.82 14.28
N LEU A 78 -7.53 35.94 14.05
CA LEU A 78 -8.94 36.28 13.87
C LEU A 78 -9.76 35.68 15.01
N ALA A 79 -10.81 36.36 15.48
CA ALA A 79 -11.70 35.78 16.48
C ALA A 79 -12.65 34.79 15.80
N GLY A 80 -12.73 33.54 16.24
CA GLY A 80 -13.66 32.54 15.69
C GLY A 80 -13.63 32.40 14.16
N PRO A 81 -12.46 32.16 13.52
CA PRO A 81 -12.40 31.84 12.10
C PRO A 81 -13.04 30.47 11.85
N VAL A 82 -13.77 30.33 10.74
CA VAL A 82 -14.48 29.08 10.41
C VAL A 82 -13.97 28.51 9.09
N ALA A 83 -14.38 29.09 7.96
CA ALA A 83 -14.03 28.59 6.64
C ALA A 83 -13.09 29.54 5.91
N MET A 84 -12.26 28.96 5.06
CA MET A 84 -11.47 29.71 4.10
C MET A 84 -11.54 29.12 2.70
N ASP A 85 -11.12 29.91 1.73
CA ASP A 85 -10.78 29.53 0.37
C ASP A 85 -9.59 30.40 -0.09
N GLN A 86 -9.08 30.19 -1.29
CA GLN A 86 -7.91 30.90 -1.80
C GLN A 86 -8.06 31.29 -3.28
N ALA A 87 -7.53 32.47 -3.63
CA ALA A 87 -7.46 32.96 -5.00
C ALA A 87 -6.41 34.06 -5.13
N ASP A 88 -5.89 34.29 -6.32
CA ASP A 88 -5.03 35.45 -6.62
C ASP A 88 -5.89 36.71 -6.80
N ILE A 89 -6.22 37.38 -5.69
CA ILE A 89 -7.12 38.55 -5.69
C ILE A 89 -6.45 39.75 -6.36
N THR A 90 -5.13 39.87 -6.25
CA THR A 90 -4.39 41.00 -6.82
C THR A 90 -3.94 40.80 -8.27
N GLY A 91 -4.03 39.57 -8.79
CA GLY A 91 -3.54 39.22 -10.13
C GLY A 91 -2.01 39.19 -10.23
N ASN A 92 -1.31 39.01 -9.10
CA ASN A 92 0.14 39.06 -9.02
C ASN A 92 0.82 37.67 -9.09
N GLY A 93 0.02 36.60 -9.24
CA GLY A 93 0.47 35.22 -9.28
C GLY A 93 0.66 34.56 -7.91
N LEU A 94 0.24 35.20 -6.82
CA LEU A 94 0.26 34.66 -5.46
C LEU A 94 -1.17 34.44 -4.96
N ASN A 95 -1.44 33.29 -4.37
CA ASN A 95 -2.74 33.05 -3.75
C ASN A 95 -2.87 33.87 -2.46
N ASP A 96 -3.98 34.58 -2.33
CA ASP A 96 -4.45 35.22 -1.11
C ASP A 96 -5.44 34.30 -0.37
N ILE A 97 -5.60 34.51 0.93
CA ILE A 97 -6.55 33.73 1.75
C ILE A 97 -7.84 34.53 1.93
N ILE A 98 -8.98 33.98 1.52
CA ILE A 98 -10.31 34.50 1.81
C ILE A 98 -10.86 33.72 2.99
N ILE A 99 -11.21 34.38 4.10
CA ILE A 99 -11.58 33.71 5.35
C ILE A 99 -12.76 34.40 6.04
N CYS A 100 -13.71 33.60 6.53
CA CYS A 100 -14.76 34.10 7.40
C CYS A 100 -14.40 33.96 8.89
N TYR A 101 -14.79 34.96 9.67
CA TYR A 101 -14.46 35.04 11.09
C TYR A 101 -15.53 35.82 11.87
N GLN A 102 -15.29 35.94 13.17
CA GLN A 102 -16.20 36.48 14.16
C GLN A 102 -17.51 35.69 14.17
N TYR A 103 -17.41 34.36 14.14
CA TYR A 103 -18.59 33.49 14.08
C TYR A 103 -19.42 33.51 15.38
N GLY A 104 -18.75 33.59 16.53
CA GLY A 104 -19.28 33.17 17.84
C GLY A 104 -18.64 31.85 18.27
N ASN A 105 -19.18 31.17 19.29
CA ASN A 105 -18.62 29.86 19.71
C ASN A 105 -19.34 28.67 19.06
N THR A 106 -20.65 28.79 18.83
CA THR A 106 -21.55 27.74 18.33
C THR A 106 -22.72 28.37 17.55
N MET A 107 -23.55 27.54 16.90
CA MET A 107 -24.81 28.00 16.28
C MET A 107 -25.79 28.66 17.27
N LYS A 108 -25.68 28.34 18.56
CA LYS A 108 -26.59 28.87 19.59
C LYS A 108 -26.17 30.26 20.07
N ASP A 109 -24.90 30.62 19.95
CA ASP A 109 -24.32 31.87 20.41
C ASP A 109 -23.47 32.54 19.33
N CYS A 110 -23.92 32.42 18.07
CA CYS A 110 -23.29 33.13 16.97
C CYS A 110 -23.36 34.65 17.19
N ASP A 111 -22.36 35.39 16.73
CA ASP A 111 -22.29 36.83 16.92
C ASP A 111 -23.21 37.55 15.90
N PRO A 112 -24.26 38.28 16.33
CA PRO A 112 -25.14 39.02 15.42
C PRO A 112 -24.44 40.12 14.60
N GLU A 113 -23.30 40.61 15.08
CA GLU A 113 -22.45 41.57 14.35
C GLU A 113 -21.29 40.91 13.61
N GLY A 114 -21.22 39.58 13.69
CA GLY A 114 -20.15 38.75 13.19
C GLY A 114 -20.36 38.19 11.79
N GLY A 115 -19.75 37.02 11.56
CA GLY A 115 -19.72 36.34 10.26
C GLY A 115 -19.14 37.21 9.14
N LYS A 116 -18.06 37.92 9.48
CA LYS A 116 -17.33 38.80 8.58
C LYS A 116 -16.45 37.99 7.65
N ILE A 117 -16.22 38.49 6.45
CA ILE A 117 -15.30 37.94 5.46
C ILE A 117 -14.20 38.97 5.20
N VAL A 118 -12.96 38.51 5.22
CA VAL A 118 -11.78 39.29 4.81
C VAL A 118 -10.97 38.47 3.81
N TRP A 119 -10.20 39.16 2.99
CA TRP A 119 -9.06 38.55 2.32
C TRP A 119 -7.76 39.00 2.98
N LEU A 120 -6.79 38.09 3.03
CA LEU A 120 -5.48 38.28 3.65
C LEU A 120 -4.44 38.28 2.52
N GLU A 121 -3.77 39.41 2.36
CA GLU A 121 -2.87 39.67 1.25
C GLU A 121 -1.53 38.94 1.41
N ASN A 122 -1.20 38.09 0.44
CA ASN A 122 0.06 37.37 0.40
C ASN A 122 1.19 38.27 -0.10
N SER A 123 2.12 38.60 0.80
CA SER A 123 3.28 39.44 0.46
C SER A 123 4.37 38.70 -0.32
N GLY A 124 4.30 37.37 -0.43
CA GLY A 124 5.36 36.52 -0.98
C GLY A 124 6.61 36.42 -0.10
N GLN A 125 6.61 37.03 1.09
CA GLN A 125 7.78 37.09 1.98
C GLN A 125 7.64 36.16 3.18
N LYS A 126 8.26 34.97 3.10
CA LYS A 126 8.23 33.96 4.18
C LYS A 126 8.95 34.38 5.48
N ASN A 127 9.93 35.27 5.36
CA ASN A 127 10.73 35.76 6.48
C ASN A 127 10.14 37.00 7.14
N ASP A 128 9.03 37.52 6.63
CA ASP A 128 8.35 38.64 7.26
C ASP A 128 7.83 38.22 8.65
N GLN A 129 7.99 39.11 9.61
CA GLN A 129 7.46 38.93 10.96
C GLN A 129 6.10 39.61 11.12
N ASN A 130 5.69 40.44 10.15
CA ASN A 130 4.39 41.08 10.13
C ASN A 130 3.30 40.08 9.74
N LEU A 131 2.13 40.23 10.35
CA LEU A 131 0.92 39.53 9.93
C LEU A 131 0.45 40.07 8.58
N TRP A 132 -0.20 39.23 7.79
CA TRP A 132 -0.72 39.60 6.48
C TRP A 132 -1.79 40.69 6.58
N THR A 133 -1.76 41.60 5.61
CA THR A 133 -2.72 42.70 5.54
C THR A 133 -4.13 42.15 5.36
N SER A 134 -5.04 42.49 6.26
CA SER A 134 -6.44 42.07 6.20
C SER A 134 -7.30 43.16 5.56
N ARG A 135 -8.12 42.77 4.58
CA ARG A 135 -9.01 43.68 3.83
C ARG A 135 -10.43 43.14 3.82
N TYR A 136 -11.39 43.99 4.17
CA TYR A 136 -12.78 43.60 4.39
C TYR A 136 -13.53 43.36 3.07
N ILE A 137 -14.32 42.28 3.04
CA ILE A 137 -15.18 41.91 1.91
C ILE A 137 -16.64 42.20 2.25
N GLY A 138 -17.14 41.68 3.36
CA GLY A 138 -18.56 41.77 3.71
C GLY A 138 -18.89 40.93 4.94
N LYS A 139 -20.19 40.77 5.25
CA LYS A 139 -20.64 39.90 6.34
C LYS A 139 -22.03 39.31 6.11
N SER A 140 -22.30 38.21 6.79
CA SER A 140 -23.64 37.75 7.14
C SER A 140 -23.56 36.97 8.45
N ILE A 141 -24.58 37.06 9.30
CA ILE A 141 -24.58 36.40 10.62
C ILE A 141 -24.26 34.92 10.45
N ALA A 142 -23.38 34.39 11.31
CA ALA A 142 -22.99 32.99 11.31
C ALA A 142 -22.50 32.44 9.95
N MET A 143 -21.81 33.28 9.16
CA MET A 143 -21.06 32.86 7.98
C MET A 143 -20.19 31.63 8.31
N HIS A 144 -20.43 30.51 7.62
CA HIS A 144 -19.94 29.19 8.04
C HIS A 144 -19.15 28.46 6.94
N ARG A 145 -19.49 28.70 5.67
CA ARG A 145 -18.74 28.26 4.50
C ARG A 145 -18.68 29.38 3.47
N LEU A 146 -17.69 29.32 2.60
CA LEU A 146 -17.59 30.18 1.43
C LEU A 146 -16.85 29.44 0.31
N LYS A 147 -17.11 29.83 -0.93
CA LYS A 147 -16.36 29.36 -2.11
C LYS A 147 -16.06 30.52 -3.05
N VAL A 148 -14.81 30.60 -3.51
CA VAL A 148 -14.37 31.56 -4.51
C VAL A 148 -14.41 30.94 -5.91
N GLY A 149 -14.79 31.71 -6.92
CA GLY A 149 -14.89 31.22 -8.29
C GLY A 149 -15.49 32.23 -9.26
N HIS A 150 -15.95 31.71 -10.38
CA HIS A 150 -16.55 32.45 -11.49
C HIS A 150 -17.97 31.93 -11.72
N PHE A 151 -18.94 32.47 -10.99
CA PHE A 151 -20.29 31.88 -10.95
C PHE A 151 -21.26 32.54 -11.93
N THR A 152 -21.09 33.84 -12.22
CA THR A 152 -21.96 34.59 -13.15
C THR A 152 -21.21 35.24 -14.32
N GLN A 153 -19.87 35.23 -14.25
CA GLN A 153 -18.93 35.80 -15.22
C GLN A 153 -17.51 35.26 -14.96
N THR A 154 -16.57 35.47 -15.90
CA THR A 154 -15.20 34.89 -15.89
C THR A 154 -14.06 35.90 -15.80
N GLU A 155 -14.35 37.19 -15.65
CA GLU A 155 -13.37 38.29 -15.66
C GLU A 155 -12.87 38.67 -14.26
N ARG A 156 -13.71 38.49 -13.23
CA ARG A 156 -13.43 38.88 -11.84
C ARG A 156 -13.77 37.77 -10.87
N TRP A 157 -13.13 37.76 -9.71
CA TRP A 157 -13.47 36.80 -8.66
C TRP A 157 -14.84 37.10 -8.06
N GLU A 158 -15.56 36.04 -7.76
CA GLU A 158 -16.81 36.08 -7.01
C GLU A 158 -16.71 35.12 -5.83
N ILE A 159 -17.37 35.47 -4.72
CA ILE A 159 -17.41 34.66 -3.51
C ILE A 159 -18.86 34.36 -3.19
N ILE A 160 -19.22 33.09 -3.12
CA ILE A 160 -20.50 32.67 -2.55
C ILE A 160 -20.31 32.46 -1.05
N GLY A 161 -21.05 33.22 -0.25
CA GLY A 161 -21.09 33.12 1.21
C GLY A 161 -22.29 32.29 1.68
N LEU A 162 -22.03 31.36 2.60
CA LEU A 162 -22.98 30.35 3.08
C LEU A 162 -23.03 30.36 4.63
N PRO A 163 -23.96 31.10 5.23
CA PRO A 163 -24.29 31.01 6.65
C PRO A 163 -24.93 29.67 7.01
N ILE A 164 -24.69 29.20 8.23
CA ILE A 164 -25.36 27.98 8.74
C ILE A 164 -26.70 28.28 9.43
N VAL A 165 -26.80 29.44 10.10
CA VAL A 165 -28.02 29.90 10.79
C VAL A 165 -28.21 31.40 10.57
N GLY A 166 -29.46 31.89 10.60
CA GLY A 166 -29.74 33.32 10.37
C GLY A 166 -29.59 34.19 11.63
N LYS A 167 -29.70 33.58 12.81
CA LYS A 167 -29.57 34.25 14.12
C LYS A 167 -29.31 33.22 15.24
N PRO A 168 -28.87 33.66 16.42
CA PRO A 168 -28.66 32.77 17.57
C PRO A 168 -29.92 31.97 17.91
N PHE A 169 -29.74 30.70 18.29
CA PHE A 169 -30.81 29.77 18.68
C PHE A 169 -31.86 29.46 17.60
N ASP A 170 -31.62 29.80 16.34
CA ASP A 170 -32.57 29.53 15.25
C ASP A 170 -32.02 28.51 14.25
N LEU A 171 -32.48 27.27 14.39
CA LEU A 171 -32.16 26.16 13.49
C LEU A 171 -33.27 25.92 12.44
N LEU A 172 -34.34 26.72 12.46
CA LEU A 172 -35.57 26.45 11.71
C LEU A 172 -35.84 27.44 10.60
N SER A 173 -35.31 28.67 10.68
CA SER A 173 -35.45 29.66 9.61
C SER A 173 -34.46 29.41 8.48
N PRO A 174 -34.84 29.73 7.23
CA PRO A 174 -33.92 29.64 6.11
C PRO A 174 -32.79 30.68 6.26
N VAL A 175 -31.69 30.42 5.54
CA VAL A 175 -30.48 31.25 5.55
C VAL A 175 -30.20 31.83 4.17
N PRO A 176 -29.64 33.05 4.09
CA PRO A 176 -29.33 33.66 2.81
C PRO A 176 -28.08 33.03 2.18
N VAL A 177 -28.13 32.78 0.88
CA VAL A 177 -26.95 32.55 0.04
C VAL A 177 -26.56 33.89 -0.57
N LEU A 178 -25.32 34.32 -0.35
CA LEU A 178 -24.83 35.63 -0.76
C LEU A 178 -23.77 35.51 -1.85
N LEU A 179 -23.72 36.47 -2.77
CA LEU A 179 -22.70 36.59 -3.81
C LEU A 179 -21.98 37.94 -3.64
N PHE A 180 -20.69 37.89 -3.31
CA PHE A 180 -19.80 39.05 -3.28
C PHE A 180 -18.98 39.11 -4.57
N ARG A 181 -18.85 40.30 -5.16
CA ARG A 181 -18.11 40.49 -6.41
C ARG A 181 -16.87 41.34 -6.19
N GLN A 182 -15.75 40.92 -6.75
CA GLN A 182 -14.50 41.67 -6.67
C GLN A 182 -14.69 43.06 -7.30
N PRO A 183 -14.38 44.15 -6.58
CA PRO A 183 -14.37 45.50 -7.13
C PRO A 183 -13.12 45.74 -7.98
N ASP A 184 -13.15 46.78 -8.83
CA ASP A 184 -12.01 47.10 -9.70
C ASP A 184 -10.77 47.55 -8.90
N ASP A 185 -10.95 48.20 -7.75
CA ASP A 185 -9.87 48.56 -6.81
C ASP A 185 -9.99 47.76 -5.50
N VAL A 186 -9.48 46.53 -5.52
CA VAL A 186 -9.50 45.63 -4.36
C VAL A 186 -8.68 46.11 -3.17
N LEU A 187 -7.65 46.94 -3.39
CA LEU A 187 -6.74 47.39 -2.34
C LEU A 187 -7.39 48.50 -1.50
N ASN A 188 -8.20 49.37 -2.09
CA ASN A 188 -8.84 50.48 -1.37
C ASN A 188 -10.35 50.28 -1.15
N ALA A 189 -10.91 49.14 -1.55
CA ALA A 189 -12.30 48.81 -1.32
C ALA A 189 -12.64 48.79 0.18
N LYS A 190 -13.74 49.48 0.54
CA LYS A 190 -14.28 49.42 1.91
C LYS A 190 -15.04 48.13 2.17
N GLU A 191 -15.75 47.65 1.16
CA GLU A 191 -16.50 46.39 1.11
C GLU A 191 -16.70 46.01 -0.36
N TRP A 192 -17.03 44.74 -0.61
CA TRP A 192 -17.34 44.24 -1.94
C TRP A 192 -18.84 44.36 -2.23
N PRO A 193 -19.26 44.69 -3.47
CA PRO A 193 -20.65 44.58 -3.88
C PRO A 193 -21.24 43.21 -3.55
N CYS A 194 -22.38 43.20 -2.86
CA CYS A 194 -23.04 41.98 -2.37
C CYS A 194 -24.47 41.89 -2.91
N GLU A 195 -24.89 40.67 -3.28
CA GLU A 195 -26.24 40.32 -3.70
C GLU A 195 -26.70 39.08 -2.91
N ILE A 196 -27.97 39.06 -2.47
CA ILE A 196 -28.59 37.85 -1.91
C ILE A 196 -29.21 37.09 -3.08
N ILE A 197 -28.69 35.89 -3.36
CA ILE A 197 -29.11 35.08 -4.52
C ILE A 197 -30.21 34.06 -4.17
N ASN A 198 -30.33 33.70 -2.89
CA ASN A 198 -31.45 32.95 -2.32
C ASN A 198 -31.59 33.31 -0.83
N GLU A 199 -32.80 33.31 -0.26
CA GLU A 199 -33.01 33.58 1.18
C GLU A 199 -34.12 32.77 1.84
N ASP A 200 -34.79 31.91 1.08
CA ASP A 200 -36.04 31.25 1.47
C ASP A 200 -35.98 29.72 1.35
N PHE A 201 -34.92 29.15 0.76
CA PHE A 201 -34.87 27.72 0.45
C PHE A 201 -34.01 26.93 1.44
N PHE A 202 -32.78 27.37 1.70
CA PHE A 202 -31.80 26.57 2.42
C PHE A 202 -31.88 26.72 3.93
N HIS A 203 -31.67 25.62 4.65
CA HIS A 203 -31.47 25.60 6.11
C HIS A 203 -30.20 24.82 6.47
N LEU A 204 -29.49 25.24 7.52
CA LEU A 204 -28.33 24.53 8.07
C LEU A 204 -27.28 24.15 7.02
N ILE A 205 -26.89 25.11 6.16
CA ILE A 205 -25.83 24.88 5.17
C ILE A 205 -24.52 24.57 5.89
N HIS A 206 -24.02 23.34 5.73
CA HIS A 206 -22.84 22.88 6.45
C HIS A 206 -21.61 22.72 5.54
N ASP A 207 -21.82 22.43 4.25
CA ASP A 207 -20.73 22.35 3.28
C ASP A 207 -21.19 22.63 1.85
N ALA A 208 -20.24 22.96 0.99
CA ALA A 208 -20.46 23.06 -0.43
C ALA A 208 -19.18 22.70 -1.19
N THR A 209 -19.32 22.01 -2.32
CA THR A 209 -18.22 21.74 -3.24
C THR A 209 -18.44 22.47 -4.56
N ARG A 210 -17.35 23.01 -5.10
CA ARG A 210 -17.34 23.73 -6.38
C ARG A 210 -16.88 22.79 -7.47
N PHE A 211 -17.63 22.73 -8.56
CA PHE A 211 -17.23 21.99 -9.76
C PHE A 211 -17.48 22.83 -11.01
N ASN A 212 -16.62 22.67 -12.01
CA ASN A 212 -16.67 23.47 -13.24
C ASN A 212 -17.59 22.79 -14.26
N ALA A 213 -18.58 23.52 -14.79
CA ALA A 213 -19.44 23.05 -15.88
C ALA A 213 -19.22 23.81 -17.20
N ASN A 214 -18.17 24.63 -17.27
CA ASN A 214 -17.66 25.42 -18.39
C ASN A 214 -18.72 26.26 -19.15
N PRO A 215 -18.67 27.60 -19.10
CA PRO A 215 -17.58 28.45 -18.57
C PRO A 215 -17.74 28.87 -17.11
N LEU A 216 -18.90 28.62 -16.49
CA LEU A 216 -19.21 29.06 -15.13
C LEU A 216 -19.05 27.92 -14.12
N ASP A 217 -18.62 28.27 -12.93
CA ASP A 217 -18.56 27.40 -11.77
C ASP A 217 -19.96 27.16 -11.20
N ASN A 218 -20.17 25.94 -10.71
CA ASN A 218 -21.38 25.51 -10.03
C ASN A 218 -21.08 25.08 -8.60
N LEU A 219 -22.12 25.00 -7.77
CA LEU A 219 -22.02 24.45 -6.42
C LEU A 219 -22.98 23.28 -6.22
N LEU A 220 -22.49 22.23 -5.55
CA LEU A 220 -23.36 21.35 -4.78
C LEU A 220 -23.35 21.83 -3.33
N ILE A 221 -24.52 22.00 -2.74
CA ILE A 221 -24.71 22.49 -1.37
C ILE A 221 -25.29 21.36 -0.51
N ALA A 222 -24.59 21.01 0.57
CA ALA A 222 -25.07 20.10 1.61
C ALA A 222 -25.76 20.91 2.72
N SER A 223 -27.03 20.59 2.93
CA SER A 223 -27.94 21.32 3.80
C SER A 223 -29.01 20.39 4.38
N ARG A 224 -29.93 20.95 5.17
CA ARG A 224 -31.09 20.23 5.68
C ARG A 224 -32.01 19.70 4.58
N GLU A 225 -32.01 20.35 3.42
CA GLU A 225 -32.74 19.95 2.21
C GLU A 225 -32.04 18.79 1.46
N GLY A 226 -30.93 18.26 2.00
CA GLY A 226 -30.08 17.27 1.36
C GLY A 226 -29.00 17.92 0.50
N ILE A 227 -28.80 17.38 -0.70
CA ILE A 227 -27.83 17.87 -1.69
C ILE A 227 -28.58 18.59 -2.79
N ASN A 228 -28.22 19.85 -3.04
CA ASN A 228 -28.82 20.66 -4.10
C ASN A 228 -27.74 21.27 -5.00
N TRP A 229 -27.97 21.25 -6.31
CA TRP A 229 -27.15 21.88 -7.32
C TRP A 229 -27.60 23.32 -7.53
N LEU A 230 -26.75 24.27 -7.15
CA LEU A 230 -26.92 25.70 -7.39
C LEU A 230 -26.04 26.13 -8.58
N TYR A 231 -26.65 26.73 -9.59
CA TYR A 231 -25.94 27.28 -10.74
C TYR A 231 -26.62 28.51 -11.32
N PHE A 232 -25.84 29.32 -12.04
CA PHE A 232 -26.37 30.44 -12.81
C PHE A 232 -26.66 30.00 -14.24
N ASP A 233 -27.93 30.01 -14.66
CA ASP A 233 -28.31 29.72 -16.04
C ASP A 233 -28.06 30.96 -16.89
N ASP A 234 -26.96 30.96 -17.65
CA ASP A 234 -26.54 32.11 -18.45
C ASP A 234 -27.52 32.43 -19.60
N LYS A 235 -28.29 31.45 -20.08
CA LYS A 235 -29.26 31.68 -21.18
C LYS A 235 -30.42 32.55 -20.74
N ILE A 236 -30.90 32.35 -19.51
CA ILE A 236 -32.02 33.11 -18.94
C ILE A 236 -31.59 34.13 -17.89
N ARG A 237 -30.28 34.19 -17.60
CA ARG A 237 -29.62 35.08 -16.63
C ARG A 237 -30.25 34.97 -15.22
N LYS A 238 -30.44 33.75 -14.73
CA LYS A 238 -31.07 33.47 -13.42
C LYS A 238 -30.38 32.34 -12.67
N TRP A 239 -30.33 32.47 -11.35
CA TRP A 239 -29.99 31.38 -10.45
C TRP A 239 -31.04 30.27 -10.48
N THR A 240 -30.58 29.03 -10.50
CA THR A 240 -31.42 27.83 -10.47
C THR A 240 -30.91 26.90 -9.37
N ILE A 241 -31.85 26.24 -8.70
CA ILE A 241 -31.60 25.22 -7.68
C ILE A 241 -32.26 23.93 -8.16
N GLU A 242 -31.49 22.85 -8.30
CA GLU A 242 -31.99 21.51 -8.63
C GLU A 242 -31.68 20.56 -7.47
N ASN A 243 -32.68 19.81 -6.99
CA ASN A 243 -32.46 18.82 -5.95
C ASN A 243 -31.80 17.56 -6.53
N ILE A 244 -30.72 17.12 -5.90
CA ILE A 244 -30.01 15.87 -6.23
C ILE A 244 -30.57 14.73 -5.38
N GLY A 245 -30.78 14.99 -4.09
CA GLY A 245 -31.38 14.02 -3.20
C GLY A 245 -31.61 14.60 -1.81
N GLU A 246 -32.57 14.03 -1.10
CA GLU A 246 -33.07 14.60 0.16
C GLU A 246 -32.13 14.36 1.36
N GLY A 247 -31.18 13.42 1.29
CA GLY A 247 -30.29 13.08 2.41
C GLY A 247 -30.90 12.10 3.42
N GLU A 248 -30.32 12.04 4.62
CA GLU A 248 -30.85 11.22 5.72
C GLU A 248 -32.14 11.82 6.26
N GLN A 249 -33.23 11.03 6.28
CA GLN A 249 -34.57 11.52 6.60
C GLN A 249 -35.07 11.11 8.00
N GLY A 250 -34.30 10.33 8.78
CA GLY A 250 -34.65 9.64 10.04
C GLY A 250 -35.66 10.30 11.00
N GLU A 251 -35.32 10.45 12.29
CA GLU A 251 -36.27 10.95 13.29
C GLU A 251 -36.47 12.47 13.23
N LYS A 252 -36.91 13.00 12.07
CA LYS A 252 -37.24 14.43 11.83
C LYS A 252 -38.11 15.08 12.91
N GLN A 253 -38.85 14.27 13.67
CA GLN A 253 -39.77 14.71 14.71
C GLN A 253 -39.10 14.92 16.08
N GLN A 254 -37.86 14.47 16.28
CA GLN A 254 -37.16 14.51 17.58
C GLN A 254 -35.87 15.34 17.57
N ILE A 255 -35.16 15.42 16.44
CA ILE A 255 -33.88 16.15 16.29
C ILE A 255 -33.91 17.09 15.07
N PRO A 256 -33.26 18.28 15.15
CA PRO A 256 -33.30 19.27 14.07
C PRO A 256 -32.41 18.91 12.86
N TYR A 257 -31.59 17.86 12.96
CA TYR A 257 -30.61 17.48 11.95
C TYR A 257 -31.14 16.34 11.08
N TYR A 258 -31.35 16.64 9.80
CA TYR A 258 -31.62 15.71 8.72
C TYR A 258 -31.03 16.30 7.42
N GLY A 259 -31.11 15.59 6.30
CA GLY A 259 -30.49 16.01 5.05
C GLY A 259 -29.04 15.57 4.95
N SER A 260 -28.16 16.46 4.51
CA SER A 260 -26.74 16.17 4.26
C SER A 260 -25.85 17.20 4.95
N GLY A 261 -24.76 16.74 5.56
CA GLY A 261 -23.80 17.60 6.26
C GLY A 261 -22.59 17.96 5.42
N CYS A 262 -22.17 17.10 4.49
CA CYS A 262 -20.99 17.35 3.67
C CYS A 262 -21.17 16.78 2.26
N VAL A 263 -20.48 17.31 1.27
CA VAL A 263 -20.61 16.84 -0.11
C VAL A 263 -19.30 17.01 -0.86
N ASP A 264 -18.94 16.01 -1.64
CA ASP A 264 -17.94 16.16 -2.69
C ASP A 264 -18.23 15.30 -3.92
N VAL A 265 -17.55 15.57 -5.04
CA VAL A 265 -17.81 14.98 -6.36
C VAL A 265 -16.70 14.03 -6.78
N GLY A 266 -17.06 12.80 -7.17
CA GLY A 266 -16.10 11.80 -7.62
C GLY A 266 -16.14 11.58 -9.12
N ARG A 267 -14.97 11.65 -9.76
CA ARG A 267 -14.75 11.25 -11.15
C ARG A 267 -14.61 9.74 -11.27
N VAL A 268 -15.10 9.16 -12.37
CA VAL A 268 -14.77 7.79 -12.80
C VAL A 268 -14.50 7.81 -14.30
N GLY A 269 -13.28 7.42 -14.70
CA GLY A 269 -12.77 7.57 -16.05
C GLY A 269 -12.92 9.01 -16.59
N ASN A 270 -13.72 9.16 -17.64
CA ASN A 270 -13.95 10.47 -18.28
C ASN A 270 -15.12 11.26 -17.69
N ASP A 271 -15.85 10.69 -16.74
CA ASP A 271 -17.01 11.30 -16.15
C ASP A 271 -16.64 12.00 -14.84
N SER A 272 -16.49 13.32 -14.89
CA SER A 272 -16.08 14.15 -13.73
C SER A 272 -17.15 14.27 -12.65
N LEU A 273 -18.36 13.77 -12.88
CA LEU A 273 -19.45 13.72 -11.91
C LEU A 273 -20.14 12.36 -11.96
N ALA A 274 -19.35 11.30 -11.83
CA ALA A 274 -19.83 9.93 -11.88
C ALA A 274 -20.63 9.55 -10.62
N TYR A 275 -20.17 10.02 -9.46
CA TYR A 275 -20.88 9.88 -8.19
C TYR A 275 -20.68 11.12 -7.31
N ILE A 276 -21.54 11.27 -6.30
CA ILE A 276 -21.46 12.33 -5.29
C ILE A 276 -21.34 11.64 -3.93
N ALA A 277 -20.23 11.87 -3.22
CA ALA A 277 -20.01 11.35 -1.88
C ALA A 277 -20.55 12.32 -0.83
N THR A 278 -21.08 11.80 0.27
CA THR A 278 -21.65 12.62 1.33
C THR A 278 -21.55 11.98 2.71
N VAL A 279 -21.58 12.85 3.71
CA VAL A 279 -21.85 12.51 5.11
C VAL A 279 -23.20 13.12 5.47
N GLU A 280 -24.06 12.33 6.11
CA GLU A 280 -25.44 12.69 6.41
C GLU A 280 -25.81 12.41 7.87
N PRO A 281 -26.59 13.30 8.53
CA PRO A 281 -26.85 14.71 8.20
C PRO A 281 -25.74 15.64 8.76
N PHE A 282 -26.06 16.86 9.22
CA PHE A 282 -25.13 17.74 9.95
C PHE A 282 -24.41 16.97 11.07
N HIS A 283 -23.07 16.97 11.01
CA HIS A 283 -22.21 16.18 11.89
C HIS A 283 -22.70 14.74 12.08
N GLY A 284 -23.18 14.09 11.03
CA GLY A 284 -23.87 12.81 11.12
C GLY A 284 -22.97 11.60 11.33
N ASN A 285 -23.55 10.43 11.12
CA ASN A 285 -22.87 9.14 11.19
C ASN A 285 -23.05 8.32 9.91
N VAL A 286 -23.87 8.76 8.96
CA VAL A 286 -24.14 8.01 7.74
C VAL A 286 -23.19 8.48 6.64
N VAL A 287 -22.52 7.53 5.98
CA VAL A 287 -21.78 7.77 4.74
C VAL A 287 -22.61 7.20 3.59
N ALA A 288 -22.88 8.04 2.60
CA ALA A 288 -23.66 7.66 1.44
C ALA A 288 -23.03 8.19 0.16
N VAL A 289 -23.43 7.60 -0.96
CA VAL A 289 -23.12 8.08 -2.30
C VAL A 289 -24.40 8.21 -3.11
N TYR A 290 -24.45 9.20 -3.99
CA TYR A 290 -25.47 9.34 -5.02
C TYR A 290 -24.85 9.00 -6.36
N VAL A 291 -25.51 8.13 -7.12
CA VAL A 291 -25.05 7.72 -8.45
C VAL A 291 -26.17 8.00 -9.46
N LYS A 292 -25.80 8.53 -10.62
CA LYS A 292 -26.74 8.85 -11.71
C LYS A 292 -27.14 7.62 -12.53
N ASP A 293 -28.33 7.66 -13.11
CA ASP A 293 -28.88 6.59 -13.95
C ASP A 293 -28.34 6.53 -15.39
N SER A 294 -27.72 7.61 -15.89
CA SER A 294 -27.32 7.76 -17.29
C SER A 294 -26.18 8.77 -17.51
N ASN A 295 -25.43 8.59 -18.61
CA ASN A 295 -24.09 9.17 -18.80
C ASN A 295 -24.02 10.62 -19.37
N ASN A 296 -25.11 11.31 -19.72
CA ASN A 296 -25.00 12.39 -20.72
C ASN A 296 -25.55 13.80 -20.39
N SER A 297 -26.18 14.10 -19.24
CA SER A 297 -26.58 15.49 -18.91
C SER A 297 -26.94 15.69 -17.43
N LEU A 298 -26.32 16.64 -16.73
CA LEU A 298 -26.68 16.97 -15.33
C LEU A 298 -28.15 17.36 -15.13
N LYS A 299 -28.77 18.00 -16.13
CA LYS A 299 -30.18 18.37 -16.08
C LYS A 299 -31.06 17.15 -16.33
N HIS A 300 -32.06 16.96 -15.47
CA HIS A 300 -33.04 15.87 -15.51
C HIS A 300 -32.49 14.44 -15.24
N ILE A 301 -31.33 14.31 -14.59
CA ILE A 301 -30.84 13.03 -14.10
C ILE A 301 -31.60 12.62 -12.84
N GLN A 302 -31.94 11.34 -12.75
CA GLN A 302 -32.32 10.73 -11.47
C GLN A 302 -31.07 10.20 -10.76
N TRP A 303 -30.84 10.72 -9.56
CA TRP A 303 -29.78 10.24 -8.67
C TRP A 303 -30.34 9.20 -7.72
N LYS A 304 -29.61 8.11 -7.56
CA LYS A 304 -29.94 7.04 -6.61
C LYS A 304 -28.98 7.08 -5.43
N ARG A 305 -29.54 7.22 -4.23
CA ARG A 305 -28.81 7.16 -2.95
C ARG A 305 -28.47 5.71 -2.59
N TYR A 306 -27.22 5.48 -2.22
CA TYR A 306 -26.73 4.24 -1.62
C TYR A 306 -26.07 4.57 -0.28
N VAL A 307 -26.57 3.99 0.81
CA VAL A 307 -25.90 4.06 2.12
C VAL A 307 -24.78 3.03 2.12
N LEU A 308 -23.56 3.49 2.40
CA LEU A 308 -22.37 2.65 2.46
C LEU A 308 -22.09 2.21 3.89
N ASP A 309 -22.19 3.14 4.84
CA ASP A 309 -21.84 2.88 6.24
C ASP A 309 -22.60 3.76 7.23
N VAL A 310 -22.68 3.27 8.48
CA VAL A 310 -23.26 3.99 9.62
C VAL A 310 -22.31 3.88 10.82
N TYR A 311 -21.69 4.98 11.23
CA TYR A 311 -20.64 5.05 12.24
C TYR A 311 -21.18 5.35 13.65
N GLY A 312 -21.52 4.27 14.37
CA GLY A 312 -22.05 4.38 15.72
C GLY A 312 -23.45 4.98 15.76
N TYR A 313 -23.94 5.27 16.96
CA TYR A 313 -25.24 5.92 17.15
C TYR A 313 -25.07 7.43 17.34
N PRO A 314 -25.99 8.26 16.83
CA PRO A 314 -26.01 9.67 17.14
C PRO A 314 -26.11 9.90 18.66
N ASN A 315 -25.48 10.98 19.14
CA ASN A 315 -25.57 11.42 20.52
C ASN A 315 -26.97 12.02 20.82
N THR A 316 -27.19 12.49 22.06
CA THR A 316 -28.48 13.08 22.46
C THR A 316 -28.88 14.35 21.70
N HIS A 317 -27.96 14.96 20.95
CA HIS A 317 -28.22 16.10 20.08
C HIS A 317 -28.46 15.68 18.62
N GLY A 318 -28.40 14.38 18.30
CA GLY A 318 -28.58 13.87 16.93
C GLY A 318 -27.30 13.92 16.09
N GLU A 319 -26.14 14.06 16.71
CA GLU A 319 -24.85 14.17 16.01
C GLU A 319 -24.03 12.89 16.16
N GLY A 320 -23.36 12.50 15.09
CA GLY A 320 -22.34 11.47 15.02
C GLY A 320 -20.91 12.01 14.88
N PRO A 321 -19.98 11.13 14.44
CA PRO A 321 -18.57 11.42 14.38
C PRO A 321 -18.10 12.01 13.04
N ALA A 322 -18.91 12.04 12.00
CA ALA A 322 -18.44 12.41 10.66
C ALA A 322 -18.55 13.93 10.41
N HIS A 323 -17.55 14.53 9.77
CA HIS A 323 -17.50 15.98 9.56
C HIS A 323 -17.19 16.41 8.12
N HIS A 324 -16.34 15.67 7.41
CA HIS A 324 -15.87 16.05 6.07
C HIS A 324 -15.73 14.83 5.16
N VAL A 325 -16.04 15.00 3.88
CA VAL A 325 -15.73 14.07 2.79
C VAL A 325 -14.94 14.83 1.73
N ILE A 326 -13.99 14.17 1.09
CA ILE A 326 -13.25 14.72 -0.06
C ILE A 326 -12.95 13.60 -1.05
N CYS A 327 -13.17 13.88 -2.33
CA CYS A 327 -12.90 12.96 -3.44
C CYS A 327 -11.56 13.31 -4.09
N ALA A 328 -10.77 12.29 -4.41
CA ALA A 328 -9.49 12.42 -5.10
C ALA A 328 -8.99 11.06 -5.62
N ASP A 329 -8.25 11.09 -6.71
CA ASP A 329 -7.58 9.95 -7.35
C ASP A 329 -6.28 9.61 -6.60
N PHE A 330 -6.40 8.86 -5.50
CA PHE A 330 -5.26 8.55 -4.64
C PHE A 330 -4.41 7.44 -5.23
N ASP A 331 -5.00 6.49 -5.96
CA ASP A 331 -4.24 5.41 -6.58
C ASP A 331 -3.92 5.57 -8.06
N LYS A 332 -4.28 6.73 -8.61
CA LYS A 332 -3.87 7.21 -9.93
C LYS A 332 -4.34 6.30 -11.06
N ASP A 333 -5.42 5.55 -10.84
CA ASP A 333 -6.05 4.72 -11.86
C ASP A 333 -7.04 5.51 -12.75
N GLY A 334 -7.30 6.78 -12.40
CA GLY A 334 -8.19 7.68 -13.11
C GLY A 334 -9.59 7.78 -12.50
N ASP A 335 -9.90 6.96 -11.49
CA ASP A 335 -11.13 7.02 -10.72
C ASP A 335 -10.85 7.70 -9.37
N ASP A 336 -11.68 8.67 -9.01
CA ASP A 336 -11.54 9.28 -7.69
C ASP A 336 -12.05 8.30 -6.64
N GLU A 337 -11.23 8.03 -5.63
CA GLU A 337 -11.69 7.55 -4.33
C GLU A 337 -12.26 8.70 -3.51
N PHE A 338 -12.75 8.38 -2.31
CA PHE A 338 -13.05 9.41 -1.33
C PHE A 338 -12.60 9.05 0.07
N LEU A 339 -12.24 10.08 0.83
CA LEU A 339 -11.90 9.99 2.24
C LEU A 339 -13.02 10.58 3.10
N VAL A 340 -13.29 9.96 4.24
CA VAL A 340 -14.22 10.47 5.26
C VAL A 340 -13.47 10.79 6.53
N ALA A 341 -13.57 12.05 6.98
CA ALA A 341 -13.01 12.54 8.24
C ALA A 341 -13.98 12.31 9.39
N LEU A 342 -13.55 11.53 10.38
CA LEU A 342 -14.30 11.29 11.61
C LEU A 342 -13.61 11.95 12.81
N ARG A 343 -14.30 12.91 13.44
CA ARG A 343 -13.84 13.63 14.64
C ARG A 343 -13.72 12.73 15.87
N GLY A 344 -14.47 11.63 15.92
CA GLY A 344 -14.51 10.66 17.01
C GLY A 344 -15.74 10.79 17.93
N PRO A 345 -15.73 10.11 19.09
CA PRO A 345 -14.58 9.42 19.70
C PRO A 345 -14.27 8.05 19.08
N LEU A 346 -13.19 7.41 19.54
CA LEU A 346 -12.94 5.99 19.25
C LEU A 346 -14.15 5.12 19.68
N PRO A 347 -14.48 4.05 18.93
CA PRO A 347 -13.75 3.50 17.79
C PRO A 347 -14.02 4.23 16.44
N ASN A 348 -15.02 5.11 16.38
CA ASN A 348 -15.44 5.81 15.16
C ASN A 348 -14.67 7.11 14.91
N GLN A 349 -13.39 7.15 15.29
CA GLN A 349 -12.47 8.27 15.05
C GLN A 349 -11.48 7.85 13.98
N GLY A 350 -11.06 8.78 13.12
CA GLY A 350 -10.05 8.49 12.11
C GLY A 350 -10.35 9.06 10.74
N VAL A 351 -9.66 8.49 9.75
CA VAL A 351 -9.97 8.68 8.33
C VAL A 351 -10.26 7.32 7.70
N TYR A 352 -11.35 7.25 6.95
CA TYR A 352 -11.71 6.07 6.15
C TYR A 352 -11.55 6.38 4.66
N TYR A 353 -11.00 5.42 3.93
CA TYR A 353 -10.78 5.45 2.48
C TYR A 353 -11.79 4.53 1.80
N TYR A 354 -12.43 5.01 0.73
CA TYR A 354 -13.40 4.26 -0.05
C TYR A 354 -13.02 4.26 -1.53
N LYS A 355 -12.91 3.06 -2.10
CA LYS A 355 -12.63 2.88 -3.53
C LYS A 355 -13.88 2.41 -4.29
N PRO A 356 -14.29 3.08 -5.37
CA PRO A 356 -15.36 2.57 -6.23
C PRO A 356 -14.94 1.23 -6.85
N ILE A 357 -15.83 0.23 -6.78
CA ILE A 357 -15.66 -1.07 -7.43
C ILE A 357 -16.69 -1.24 -8.55
N ASP A 358 -17.93 -0.85 -8.28
CA ASP A 358 -19.01 -0.77 -9.26
C ASP A 358 -19.99 0.33 -8.84
N ILE A 359 -19.79 1.53 -9.38
CA ILE A 359 -20.62 2.70 -9.05
C ILE A 359 -22.08 2.47 -9.44
N SER A 360 -22.38 1.74 -10.52
CA SER A 360 -23.75 1.52 -10.99
C SER A 360 -24.61 0.79 -9.94
N ARG A 361 -23.95 -0.02 -9.11
CA ARG A 361 -24.54 -0.77 -8.00
C ARG A 361 -24.27 -0.14 -6.63
N GLY A 362 -23.56 0.98 -6.56
CA GLY A 362 -23.14 1.61 -5.31
C GLY A 362 -22.17 0.75 -4.50
N LEU A 363 -21.30 -0.03 -5.17
CA LEU A 363 -20.34 -0.91 -4.49
C LEU A 363 -18.98 -0.24 -4.35
N PHE A 364 -18.54 -0.14 -3.10
CA PHE A 364 -17.26 0.45 -2.71
C PHE A 364 -16.52 -0.48 -1.75
N SER A 365 -15.21 -0.56 -1.89
CA SER A 365 -14.32 -1.18 -0.89
C SER A 365 -13.88 -0.12 0.12
N LYS A 366 -13.63 -0.52 1.37
CA LYS A 366 -13.31 0.40 2.47
C LYS A 366 -12.11 -0.02 3.31
N TRP A 367 -11.29 0.96 3.69
CA TRP A 367 -10.21 0.78 4.65
C TRP A 367 -10.16 1.93 5.66
N LYS A 368 -9.71 1.64 6.88
CA LYS A 368 -9.34 2.67 7.85
C LYS A 368 -7.86 3.03 7.64
N VAL A 369 -7.58 4.31 7.37
CA VAL A 369 -6.22 4.78 7.01
C VAL A 369 -5.61 5.69 8.06
N SER A 370 -6.36 6.09 9.07
CA SER A 370 -5.87 6.79 10.27
C SER A 370 -6.79 6.56 11.47
N ASP A 371 -6.24 6.55 12.68
CA ASP A 371 -6.98 6.54 13.96
C ASP A 371 -7.05 7.94 14.60
N ASP A 372 -6.31 8.91 14.08
CA ASP A 372 -6.30 10.28 14.63
C ASP A 372 -7.62 10.99 14.33
N SER A 373 -8.09 11.81 15.28
CA SER A 373 -9.25 12.67 15.03
C SER A 373 -9.00 13.54 13.79
N ALA A 374 -10.01 13.63 12.93
CA ALA A 374 -9.96 14.46 11.74
C ALA A 374 -11.22 15.34 11.67
N ALA A 375 -11.02 16.66 11.75
CA ALA A 375 -12.06 17.64 11.47
C ALA A 375 -12.23 17.85 9.97
N ARG A 376 -11.14 18.12 9.27
CA ARG A 376 -11.13 18.35 7.83
C ARG A 376 -9.91 17.66 7.22
N ILE A 377 -9.98 17.42 5.92
CA ILE A 377 -8.93 16.78 5.13
C ILE A 377 -8.51 17.76 4.05
N ALA A 378 -7.21 17.99 3.91
CA ALA A 378 -6.60 18.66 2.78
C ALA A 378 -5.90 17.61 1.91
N VAL A 379 -5.96 17.77 0.58
CA VAL A 379 -5.36 16.84 -0.39
C VAL A 379 -4.40 17.61 -1.29
N ALA A 380 -3.19 17.10 -1.44
CA ALA A 380 -2.17 17.61 -2.36
C ALA A 380 -1.04 16.59 -2.49
N ASP A 381 -0.16 16.76 -3.47
CA ASP A 381 1.13 16.07 -3.50
C ASP A 381 2.13 16.80 -2.57
N PHE A 382 2.16 16.41 -1.29
CA PHE A 382 2.99 17.07 -0.27
C PHE A 382 4.45 16.62 -0.31
N ASN A 383 4.83 15.62 -1.10
CA ASN A 383 6.23 15.20 -1.20
C ASN A 383 6.78 15.21 -2.65
N ASN A 384 5.97 15.72 -3.59
CA ASN A 384 6.28 15.86 -5.00
C ASN A 384 6.63 14.52 -5.68
N ASN A 385 5.96 13.42 -5.29
CA ASN A 385 6.15 12.10 -5.90
C ASN A 385 5.14 11.77 -7.01
N GLY A 386 4.26 12.72 -7.34
CA GLY A 386 3.21 12.59 -8.33
C GLY A 386 1.99 11.79 -7.85
N LEU A 387 1.84 11.60 -6.53
CA LEU A 387 0.67 11.01 -5.86
C LEU A 387 -0.01 12.02 -4.96
N LEU A 388 -1.32 11.87 -4.82
CA LEU A 388 -2.07 12.64 -3.85
C LEU A 388 -1.85 12.05 -2.45
N ASP A 389 -1.33 12.87 -1.56
CA ASP A 389 -1.28 12.66 -0.12
C ASP A 389 -2.50 13.31 0.54
N PHE A 390 -2.73 13.05 1.82
CA PHE A 390 -3.72 13.81 2.59
C PHE A 390 -3.16 14.34 3.90
N ALA A 391 -3.73 15.44 4.39
CA ALA A 391 -3.41 16.02 5.68
C ALA A 391 -4.68 16.24 6.50
N THR A 392 -4.57 16.12 7.82
CA THR A 392 -5.70 16.31 8.74
C THR A 392 -5.34 17.25 9.88
N ILE A 393 -6.37 17.84 10.47
CA ILE A 393 -6.31 18.51 11.77
C ILE A 393 -7.32 17.86 12.71
N GLY A 394 -6.92 17.62 13.96
CA GLY A 394 -7.83 17.11 15.01
C GLY A 394 -8.99 18.07 15.31
N TYR A 395 -10.18 17.52 15.55
CA TYR A 395 -11.34 18.34 15.90
C TYR A 395 -11.29 18.73 17.38
N TYR A 396 -11.06 20.01 17.64
CA TYR A 396 -11.02 20.54 18.99
C TYR A 396 -11.68 21.91 19.06
N VAL A 397 -12.94 21.90 19.48
CA VAL A 397 -13.80 23.07 19.69
C VAL A 397 -14.32 23.03 21.14
N PRO A 398 -13.68 23.77 22.06
CA PRO A 398 -14.12 23.92 23.44
C PRO A 398 -15.61 24.27 23.56
N GLY A 399 -16.30 23.64 24.50
CA GLY A 399 -17.75 23.82 24.69
C GLY A 399 -18.62 23.07 23.70
N TYR A 400 -18.02 22.34 22.74
CA TYR A 400 -18.73 21.54 21.75
C TYR A 400 -18.22 20.10 21.67
N TYR A 401 -17.05 19.88 21.07
CA TYR A 401 -16.38 18.57 21.05
C TYR A 401 -14.85 18.76 21.02
N THR A 402 -14.15 18.00 21.86
CA THR A 402 -12.70 18.06 22.01
C THR A 402 -12.11 16.66 21.89
N ALA A 403 -11.43 16.40 20.78
CA ALA A 403 -10.66 15.17 20.63
C ALA A 403 -9.49 15.10 21.62
N GLU A 404 -9.10 13.88 21.97
CA GLU A 404 -7.87 13.65 22.72
C GLU A 404 -6.65 13.91 21.81
N ASN A 405 -5.71 14.74 22.26
CA ASN A 405 -4.48 15.10 21.55
C ASN A 405 -4.69 15.60 20.10
N PRO A 406 -5.41 16.72 19.89
CA PRO A 406 -5.59 17.27 18.55
C PRO A 406 -4.23 17.63 17.94
N SER A 407 -4.00 17.19 16.72
CA SER A 407 -2.74 17.32 16.00
C SER A 407 -2.96 17.65 14.53
N ILE A 408 -1.94 18.20 13.89
CA ILE A 408 -1.85 18.34 12.44
C ILE A 408 -0.94 17.22 11.95
N ASN A 409 -1.41 16.43 10.99
CA ASN A 409 -0.67 15.31 10.41
C ASN A 409 -0.74 15.36 8.89
N ILE A 410 0.34 14.97 8.24
CA ILE A 410 0.35 14.59 6.82
C ILE A 410 0.44 13.06 6.75
N TYR A 411 -0.22 12.46 5.78
CA TYR A 411 -0.24 11.04 5.52
C TYR A 411 0.20 10.84 4.06
N TYR A 412 1.47 10.48 3.90
CA TYR A 412 2.07 10.35 2.59
C TYR A 412 1.62 9.07 1.92
N ASN A 413 1.12 9.18 0.70
CA ASN A 413 0.71 8.06 -0.12
C ASN A 413 1.93 7.24 -0.57
N ARG A 414 1.88 5.95 -0.26
CA ARG A 414 2.94 4.97 -0.55
C ARG A 414 2.45 3.81 -1.42
N PHE A 415 1.27 3.93 -2.02
CA PHE A 415 0.66 2.87 -2.83
C PHE A 415 0.20 3.34 -4.21
N GLY A 416 -0.18 4.61 -4.38
CA GLY A 416 -0.83 5.08 -5.61
C GLY A 416 0.02 5.18 -6.87
N ASN A 417 1.31 4.83 -6.81
CA ASN A 417 2.20 4.72 -7.98
C ASN A 417 2.68 3.29 -8.19
N LYS A 418 2.12 2.30 -7.46
CA LYS A 418 2.48 0.93 -7.72
C LYS A 418 1.80 0.52 -9.03
N ASN A 419 2.50 0.79 -10.13
CA ASN A 419 2.56 -0.18 -11.22
C ASN A 419 2.58 -1.55 -10.55
N VAL A 420 1.84 -2.53 -11.08
CA VAL A 420 1.88 -3.92 -10.60
C VAL A 420 3.34 -4.31 -10.24
N GLN A 421 4.30 -3.80 -11.02
CA GLN A 421 5.78 -3.80 -10.87
C GLN A 421 6.36 -3.51 -9.47
N ASP A 422 5.74 -2.68 -8.63
CA ASP A 422 6.27 -2.32 -7.30
C ASP A 422 5.58 -3.02 -6.13
N ILE A 423 4.67 -3.95 -6.39
CA ILE A 423 4.17 -4.88 -5.37
C ILE A 423 5.27 -5.89 -5.09
N LYS A 424 5.66 -5.98 -3.82
CA LYS A 424 6.46 -7.09 -3.32
C LYS A 424 5.51 -8.13 -2.74
N GLU A 425 5.15 -9.11 -3.55
CA GLU A 425 4.37 -10.30 -3.19
C GLU A 425 5.22 -11.27 -2.34
N ILE A 426 6.56 -11.23 -2.50
CA ILE A 426 7.48 -11.99 -1.65
C ILE A 426 7.73 -11.23 -0.35
N GLN A 427 7.27 -11.79 0.77
CA GLN A 427 7.54 -11.26 2.10
C GLN A 427 8.65 -12.06 2.78
N VAL A 428 9.63 -11.36 3.35
CA VAL A 428 10.74 -12.00 4.08
C VAL A 428 10.79 -11.49 5.50
N THR A 429 10.69 -12.42 6.44
CA THR A 429 10.74 -12.13 7.87
C THR A 429 11.79 -12.99 8.55
N LYS A 430 12.27 -12.54 9.70
CA LYS A 430 13.11 -13.36 10.57
C LYS A 430 12.23 -14.30 11.38
N GLN A 431 12.56 -15.58 11.37
CA GLN A 431 12.01 -16.57 12.28
C GLN A 431 13.17 -17.25 13.00
N ASN A 432 13.33 -17.00 14.30
CA ASN A 432 14.54 -17.37 15.05
C ASN A 432 15.80 -16.74 14.42
N ASN A 433 16.78 -17.54 14.00
CA ASN A 433 17.99 -17.10 13.28
C ASN A 433 17.97 -17.51 11.80
N GLU A 434 16.78 -17.72 11.24
CA GLU A 434 16.54 -18.17 9.86
C GLU A 434 15.63 -17.17 9.13
N LEU A 435 15.62 -17.22 7.79
CA LEU A 435 14.66 -16.45 6.99
C LEU A 435 13.40 -17.28 6.76
N LEU A 436 12.25 -16.64 6.93
CA LEU A 436 10.96 -17.14 6.50
C LEU A 436 10.49 -16.33 5.29
N PHE A 437 10.35 -16.99 4.15
CA PHE A 437 9.75 -16.46 2.94
C PHE A 437 8.27 -16.85 2.88
N LYS A 438 7.39 -15.86 2.72
CA LYS A 438 6.01 -16.07 2.29
C LYS A 438 5.90 -15.61 0.84
N VAL A 439 5.53 -16.53 -0.05
CA VAL A 439 5.45 -16.29 -1.50
C VAL A 439 4.02 -16.51 -2.02
N PRO A 440 3.57 -15.80 -3.05
CA PRO A 440 2.32 -16.14 -3.72
C PRO A 440 2.44 -17.50 -4.41
N ARG A 441 1.31 -18.14 -4.67
CA ARG A 441 1.28 -19.27 -5.62
C ARG A 441 1.59 -18.71 -7.01
N PRO A 442 2.49 -19.32 -7.81
CA PRO A 442 2.88 -18.69 -9.07
C PRO A 442 1.72 -18.45 -10.04
N HIS A 443 0.68 -19.29 -10.07
CA HIS A 443 -0.53 -19.04 -10.89
C HIS A 443 -1.41 -17.86 -10.41
N LYS A 444 -1.21 -17.38 -9.17
CA LYS A 444 -1.86 -16.18 -8.61
C LYS A 444 -0.93 -14.97 -8.58
N ALA A 445 0.34 -15.14 -8.94
CA ALA A 445 1.30 -14.06 -8.92
C ALA A 445 0.87 -12.99 -9.92
N LEU A 446 0.80 -11.74 -9.46
CA LEU A 446 0.42 -10.61 -10.29
C LEU A 446 1.51 -10.30 -11.31
N GLN A 447 2.75 -10.66 -11.01
CA GLN A 447 3.90 -10.39 -11.86
C GLN A 447 5.14 -11.23 -11.55
N TYR A 448 6.16 -11.03 -12.39
CA TYR A 448 7.52 -11.48 -12.08
C TYR A 448 8.07 -10.69 -10.88
N GLU A 449 8.54 -11.41 -9.87
CA GLU A 449 9.23 -10.82 -8.74
C GLU A 449 10.50 -11.60 -8.43
N MET A 450 11.55 -10.87 -8.03
CA MET A 450 12.84 -11.42 -7.63
C MET A 450 13.32 -10.73 -6.36
N ILE A 451 13.78 -11.52 -5.40
CA ILE A 451 14.46 -11.04 -4.20
C ILE A 451 15.82 -11.76 -4.04
N PRO A 452 16.95 -11.03 -4.07
CA PRO A 452 18.23 -11.60 -3.65
C PRO A 452 18.23 -11.76 -2.13
N PHE A 453 18.83 -12.83 -1.60
CA PHE A 453 18.80 -13.09 -0.16
C PHE A 453 20.15 -13.46 0.46
N ILE A 454 20.96 -14.29 -0.19
CA ILE A 454 22.35 -14.50 0.21
C ILE A 454 23.30 -14.45 -0.99
N ALA A 455 24.55 -14.09 -0.75
CA ALA A 455 25.65 -14.35 -1.67
C ALA A 455 26.62 -15.31 -0.99
N VAL A 456 26.95 -16.41 -1.67
CA VAL A 456 28.00 -17.34 -1.24
C VAL A 456 29.20 -17.04 -2.13
N GLU A 457 30.14 -16.24 -1.62
CA GLU A 457 31.17 -15.59 -2.41
C GLU A 457 30.58 -14.83 -3.62
N ASP A 458 31.04 -15.12 -4.83
CA ASP A 458 30.61 -14.51 -6.09
C ASP A 458 29.35 -15.14 -6.70
N ILE A 459 28.67 -16.02 -5.96
CA ILE A 459 27.41 -16.64 -6.39
C ILE A 459 26.27 -16.00 -5.59
N SER A 460 25.52 -15.10 -6.24
CA SER A 460 24.34 -14.49 -5.65
C SER A 460 23.13 -15.43 -5.82
N LEU A 461 22.41 -15.66 -4.73
CA LEU A 461 21.18 -16.45 -4.71
C LEU A 461 19.97 -15.51 -4.62
N SER A 462 19.01 -15.73 -5.52
CA SER A 462 17.71 -15.07 -5.50
C SER A 462 16.57 -16.06 -5.52
N LEU A 463 15.45 -15.67 -4.90
CA LEU A 463 14.16 -16.34 -5.01
C LEU A 463 13.33 -15.58 -6.05
N GLU A 464 12.83 -16.30 -7.06
CA GLU A 464 12.05 -15.73 -8.15
C GLU A 464 10.68 -16.38 -8.26
N VAL A 465 9.63 -15.56 -8.34
CA VAL A 465 8.27 -15.97 -8.69
C VAL A 465 8.00 -15.50 -10.11
N ILE A 466 7.55 -16.40 -10.97
CA ILE A 466 7.24 -16.09 -12.36
C ILE A 466 5.78 -16.54 -12.66
N PRO A 467 4.90 -15.64 -13.14
CA PRO A 467 3.52 -15.98 -13.47
C PRO A 467 3.39 -17.02 -14.59
N PRO A 468 2.18 -17.55 -14.84
CA PRO A 468 1.92 -18.48 -15.94
C PRO A 468 2.34 -17.95 -17.29
N ASN A 469 2.81 -18.85 -18.16
CA ASN A 469 3.06 -18.59 -19.58
C ASN A 469 3.92 -17.34 -19.85
N SER A 470 4.83 -17.04 -18.92
CA SER A 470 5.65 -15.83 -18.93
C SER A 470 7.05 -16.16 -19.39
N LEU A 471 7.68 -15.19 -20.07
CA LEU A 471 9.04 -15.29 -20.56
C LEU A 471 10.01 -14.59 -19.59
N ARG A 472 11.12 -15.26 -19.24
CA ARG A 472 12.20 -14.71 -18.42
C ARG A 472 13.52 -14.82 -19.14
N GLN A 473 14.16 -13.68 -19.39
CA GLN A 473 15.50 -13.61 -19.97
C GLN A 473 16.52 -14.17 -18.98
N ILE A 474 17.49 -14.93 -19.49
CA ILE A 474 18.59 -15.55 -18.76
C ILE A 474 19.89 -15.23 -19.50
N ASP A 475 21.03 -15.51 -18.89
CA ASP A 475 22.31 -15.50 -19.60
C ASP A 475 23.15 -16.72 -19.23
N LYS A 476 24.34 -16.81 -19.82
CA LYS A 476 25.30 -17.90 -19.62
C LYS A 476 25.74 -18.11 -18.16
N ASN A 477 25.52 -17.12 -17.28
CA ASN A 477 25.91 -17.16 -15.87
C ASN A 477 24.72 -17.44 -14.95
N THR A 478 23.57 -17.81 -15.50
CA THR A 478 22.33 -18.08 -14.77
C THR A 478 22.11 -19.58 -14.62
N TYR A 479 22.03 -20.05 -13.38
CA TYR A 479 21.79 -21.44 -13.02
C TYR A 479 20.50 -21.52 -12.20
N ILE A 480 19.62 -22.48 -12.50
CA ILE A 480 18.25 -22.47 -11.98
C ILE A 480 17.88 -23.80 -11.32
N LYS A 481 17.50 -23.73 -10.05
CA LYS A 481 16.79 -24.79 -9.33
C LYS A 481 15.32 -24.42 -9.25
N VAL A 482 14.45 -25.25 -9.83
CA VAL A 482 13.00 -25.08 -9.68
C VAL A 482 12.56 -25.59 -8.30
N LEU A 483 11.64 -24.88 -7.67
CA LEU A 483 10.97 -25.27 -6.42
C LEU A 483 9.50 -25.65 -6.62
N TYR A 484 8.82 -24.98 -7.56
CA TYR A 484 7.42 -25.24 -7.90
C TYR A 484 7.18 -24.93 -9.39
N GLY A 485 6.26 -25.65 -10.01
CA GLY A 485 5.88 -25.44 -11.41
C GLY A 485 6.89 -26.05 -12.40
N ILE A 486 6.90 -25.51 -13.62
CA ILE A 486 7.73 -25.98 -14.73
C ILE A 486 8.29 -24.81 -15.52
N ILE A 487 9.56 -24.92 -15.92
CA ILE A 487 10.19 -24.05 -16.89
C ILE A 487 10.56 -24.83 -18.15
N MET A 488 10.52 -24.17 -19.30
CA MET A 488 10.78 -24.74 -20.62
C MET A 488 11.73 -23.85 -21.41
N TRP A 489 12.56 -24.44 -22.27
CA TRP A 489 13.43 -23.72 -23.19
C TRP A 489 13.79 -24.58 -24.40
N THR A 490 14.39 -23.98 -25.42
CA THR A 490 14.83 -24.69 -26.62
C THR A 490 16.32 -24.49 -26.88
N ASN A 491 16.96 -25.50 -27.46
CA ASN A 491 18.29 -25.35 -28.04
C ASN A 491 18.36 -25.99 -29.44
N SER A 492 19.23 -25.45 -30.29
CA SER A 492 19.49 -25.98 -31.62
C SER A 492 20.79 -26.75 -31.58
N SER A 493 20.71 -28.08 -31.76
CA SER A 493 21.89 -28.89 -31.95
C SER A 493 22.47 -28.62 -33.34
N LYS A 494 23.73 -28.18 -33.40
CA LYS A 494 24.48 -28.04 -34.67
C LYS A 494 24.63 -29.38 -35.41
N GLU A 495 24.49 -30.50 -34.72
CA GLU A 495 24.65 -31.84 -35.31
C GLU A 495 23.35 -32.39 -35.95
N LEU A 496 22.17 -31.93 -35.53
CA LEU A 496 20.89 -32.56 -35.89
C LEU A 496 19.95 -31.69 -36.73
N SER A 497 20.25 -30.41 -36.96
CA SER A 497 19.33 -29.49 -37.68
C SER A 497 17.91 -29.44 -37.07
N GLN A 498 17.78 -29.77 -35.79
CA GLN A 498 16.51 -29.92 -35.08
C GLN A 498 16.52 -29.11 -33.79
N THR A 499 15.39 -28.46 -33.52
CA THR A 499 15.11 -27.79 -32.24
C THR A 499 14.77 -28.84 -31.21
N VAL A 500 15.53 -28.91 -30.11
CA VAL A 500 15.24 -29.78 -28.98
C VAL A 500 14.57 -28.96 -27.89
N ASN A 501 13.39 -29.42 -27.45
CA ASN A 501 12.66 -28.82 -26.34
C ASN A 501 13.13 -29.45 -25.03
N HIS A 502 13.45 -28.60 -24.05
CA HIS A 502 13.84 -28.99 -22.71
C HIS A 502 12.83 -28.46 -21.71
N SER A 503 12.70 -29.14 -20.58
CA SER A 503 11.92 -28.67 -19.45
C SER A 503 12.56 -29.09 -18.13
N ARG A 504 12.24 -28.36 -17.06
CA ARG A 504 12.69 -28.65 -15.71
C ARG A 504 11.58 -28.37 -14.70
N THR A 505 11.45 -29.27 -13.74
CA THR A 505 10.55 -29.15 -12.58
C THR A 505 11.38 -29.22 -11.29
N PHE A 506 10.74 -29.31 -10.13
CA PHE A 506 11.44 -29.31 -8.84
C PHE A 506 12.39 -30.50 -8.62
N VAL A 507 12.41 -31.48 -9.52
CA VAL A 507 13.36 -32.61 -9.51
C VAL A 507 13.74 -33.02 -10.93
N CYS A 508 14.95 -33.55 -11.11
CA CYS A 508 15.31 -34.27 -12.33
C CYS A 508 14.96 -35.77 -12.24
N GLN A 509 15.32 -36.57 -13.25
CA GLN A 509 14.95 -37.98 -13.29
C GLN A 509 15.52 -38.75 -12.08
N PRO A 510 14.76 -39.69 -11.47
CA PRO A 510 15.22 -40.44 -10.30
C PRO A 510 16.59 -41.07 -10.50
N LYS A 511 17.45 -40.94 -9.48
CA LYS A 511 18.81 -41.50 -9.48
C LYS A 511 19.69 -41.04 -10.67
N THR A 512 19.41 -39.86 -11.23
CA THR A 512 20.25 -39.19 -12.24
C THR A 512 20.78 -37.86 -11.73
N VAL A 513 21.62 -37.19 -12.52
CA VAL A 513 22.19 -35.88 -12.22
C VAL A 513 21.96 -34.97 -13.42
N SER A 514 21.62 -33.70 -13.17
CA SER A 514 21.35 -32.71 -14.20
C SER A 514 22.02 -31.38 -13.88
N SER A 515 22.60 -30.73 -14.89
CA SER A 515 23.19 -29.40 -14.75
C SER A 515 22.11 -28.39 -14.36
N LEU A 516 22.38 -27.42 -13.50
CA LEU A 516 21.49 -26.28 -13.25
C LEU A 516 21.56 -25.24 -14.37
N ALA A 517 22.57 -25.32 -15.25
CA ALA A 517 22.74 -24.39 -16.36
C ALA A 517 21.58 -24.52 -17.35
N ILE A 518 21.13 -23.39 -17.88
CA ILE A 518 20.13 -23.36 -18.94
C ILE A 518 20.79 -22.90 -20.24
N CYS A 519 21.01 -23.85 -21.15
CA CYS A 519 21.49 -23.56 -22.49
C CYS A 519 20.31 -23.30 -23.42
N SER A 520 19.87 -22.04 -23.51
CA SER A 520 18.77 -21.59 -24.39
C SER A 520 19.33 -20.82 -25.58
N ASN A 521 18.83 -21.10 -26.78
CA ASN A 521 19.19 -20.33 -27.98
C ASN A 521 18.76 -18.87 -27.91
N GLU A 522 17.62 -18.63 -27.27
CA GLU A 522 16.98 -17.32 -27.19
C GLU A 522 17.42 -16.57 -25.93
N ASN A 523 18.36 -17.13 -25.15
CA ASN A 523 18.74 -16.63 -23.84
C ASN A 523 17.50 -16.40 -22.95
N ALA A 524 16.50 -17.28 -23.05
CA ALA A 524 15.24 -17.16 -22.31
C ALA A 524 14.68 -18.52 -21.89
N ILE A 525 13.86 -18.49 -20.84
CA ILE A 525 12.99 -19.58 -20.43
C ILE A 525 11.53 -19.11 -20.46
N THR A 526 10.60 -20.07 -20.58
CA THR A 526 9.16 -19.83 -20.41
C THR A 526 8.59 -20.69 -19.30
N THR A 527 7.59 -20.20 -18.59
CA THR A 527 6.85 -20.97 -17.57
C THR A 527 5.66 -21.70 -18.16
N GLY A 528 5.23 -22.78 -17.50
CA GLY A 528 3.97 -23.44 -17.81
C GLY A 528 2.73 -22.71 -17.28
N ASN A 529 1.56 -23.35 -17.37
CA ASN A 529 0.27 -22.79 -16.95
C ASN A 529 0.16 -22.50 -15.44
N GLU A 530 0.98 -23.14 -14.62
CA GLU A 530 1.00 -22.92 -13.17
C GLU A 530 1.98 -21.82 -12.73
N GLY A 531 2.72 -21.22 -13.67
CA GLY A 531 3.88 -20.38 -13.37
C GLY A 531 5.06 -21.20 -12.83
N ALA A 532 6.03 -20.54 -12.21
CA ALA A 532 7.16 -21.19 -11.55
C ALA A 532 7.67 -20.42 -10.32
N LEU A 533 8.19 -21.15 -9.34
CA LEU A 533 8.99 -20.62 -8.23
C LEU A 533 10.41 -21.19 -8.34
N LEU A 534 11.41 -20.34 -8.31
CA LEU A 534 12.80 -20.69 -8.61
C LEU A 534 13.77 -20.19 -7.54
N ILE A 535 14.82 -20.95 -7.29
CA ILE A 535 16.09 -20.42 -6.78
C ILE A 535 17.02 -20.24 -7.97
N VAL A 536 17.49 -19.00 -8.15
CA VAL A 536 18.45 -18.66 -9.19
C VAL A 536 19.81 -18.42 -8.54
N LEU A 537 20.83 -19.11 -9.05
CA LEU A 537 22.22 -18.93 -8.70
C LEU A 537 22.87 -18.14 -9.83
N LYS A 538 23.26 -16.91 -9.53
CA LYS A 538 23.87 -15.98 -10.48
C LYS A 538 25.37 -15.88 -10.21
N MET A 539 26.18 -16.34 -11.14
CA MET A 539 27.64 -16.16 -11.10
C MET A 539 28.03 -14.76 -11.60
N ASN A 540 29.00 -14.13 -10.94
CA ASN A 540 29.58 -12.85 -11.36
C ASN A 540 30.27 -12.94 -12.74
N GLU A 541 30.19 -11.89 -13.57
CA GLU A 541 30.65 -11.90 -14.97
C GLU A 541 32.16 -12.04 -15.14
N THR A 542 32.94 -11.68 -14.12
CA THR A 542 34.41 -11.73 -14.13
C THR A 542 34.98 -13.12 -13.82
N MET A 543 34.12 -14.11 -13.55
CA MET A 543 34.51 -15.46 -13.14
C MET A 543 34.34 -16.48 -14.26
N ASP A 544 35.44 -17.14 -14.64
CA ASP A 544 35.43 -18.28 -15.55
C ASP A 544 35.49 -19.64 -14.82
N ILE A 545 35.81 -19.65 -13.50
CA ILE A 545 36.02 -20.87 -12.70
C ILE A 545 35.53 -20.67 -11.27
N ILE A 546 34.76 -21.61 -10.72
CA ILE A 546 34.31 -21.59 -9.32
C ILE A 546 35.51 -21.77 -8.36
N HIS A 547 35.61 -20.90 -7.35
CA HIS A 547 36.66 -20.94 -6.34
C HIS A 547 36.66 -22.25 -5.53
N ARG A 548 37.86 -22.73 -5.20
CA ARG A 548 38.08 -23.88 -4.30
C ARG A 548 38.46 -23.36 -2.92
N PHE A 549 37.81 -23.88 -1.89
CA PHE A 549 38.07 -23.49 -0.50
C PHE A 549 38.88 -24.56 0.20
N ASP A 550 40.01 -24.19 0.77
CA ASP A 550 40.87 -25.08 1.57
C ASP A 550 40.58 -25.04 3.07
N SER A 551 39.69 -24.14 3.49
CA SER A 551 39.25 -23.91 4.86
C SER A 551 37.82 -23.38 4.83
N ILE A 552 36.98 -23.81 5.78
CA ILE A 552 35.58 -23.36 5.86
C ILE A 552 35.47 -21.87 6.22
N GLU A 553 36.44 -21.35 6.97
CA GLU A 553 36.49 -19.94 7.38
C GLU A 553 36.75 -18.98 6.21
N LYS A 554 37.19 -19.51 5.07
CA LYS A 554 37.36 -18.73 3.84
C LYS A 554 36.07 -18.62 3.04
N VAL A 555 35.01 -19.36 3.39
CA VAL A 555 33.72 -19.27 2.72
C VAL A 555 32.92 -18.10 3.32
N THR A 556 32.77 -17.04 2.55
CA THR A 556 31.98 -15.87 2.89
C THR A 556 30.52 -16.07 2.49
N ILE A 557 29.61 -15.75 3.41
CA ILE A 557 28.17 -15.76 3.18
C ILE A 557 27.62 -14.41 3.63
N GLU A 558 27.18 -13.63 2.65
CA GLU A 558 26.67 -12.30 2.86
C GLU A 558 25.15 -12.30 2.78
N ASN A 559 24.50 -11.61 3.72
CA ASN A 559 23.07 -11.30 3.63
C ASN A 559 22.89 -10.11 2.68
N VAL A 560 22.33 -10.38 1.50
CA VAL A 560 22.16 -9.39 0.43
C VAL A 560 20.69 -8.97 0.27
N LEU A 561 19.90 -9.11 1.33
CA LEU A 561 18.51 -8.68 1.32
C LEU A 561 18.42 -7.16 1.04
N PRO A 562 17.50 -6.74 0.17
CA PRO A 562 17.38 -5.36 -0.28
C PRO A 562 16.88 -4.42 0.82
N GLU A 563 17.15 -3.11 0.68
CA GLU A 563 16.89 -2.10 1.73
C GLU A 563 15.45 -2.02 2.22
N TYR A 564 14.49 -2.41 1.38
CA TYR A 564 13.06 -2.44 1.73
C TYR A 564 12.71 -3.58 2.71
N CYS A 565 13.59 -4.56 2.92
CA CYS A 565 13.44 -5.56 3.97
C CYS A 565 13.76 -4.97 5.35
N SER A 566 13.10 -5.50 6.38
CA SER A 566 13.28 -5.02 7.76
C SER A 566 14.75 -5.03 8.18
N GLU A 567 15.15 -4.02 8.96
CA GLU A 567 16.52 -3.93 9.47
C GLU A 567 16.90 -5.17 10.31
N GLU A 568 15.95 -5.75 11.04
CA GLU A 568 16.17 -6.98 11.80
C GLU A 568 16.52 -8.17 10.90
N THR A 569 15.80 -8.35 9.79
CA THR A 569 16.06 -9.42 8.82
C THR A 569 17.39 -9.21 8.10
N ARG A 570 17.72 -7.97 7.72
CA ARG A 570 18.98 -7.63 7.03
C ARG A 570 20.23 -7.78 7.91
N LYS A 571 20.08 -7.74 9.23
CA LYS A 571 21.18 -7.93 10.19
C LYS A 571 21.47 -9.38 10.55
N LEU A 572 20.68 -10.34 10.05
CA LEU A 572 20.99 -11.75 10.23
C LEU A 572 22.31 -12.11 9.55
N SER A 573 23.17 -12.83 10.28
CA SER A 573 24.42 -13.38 9.76
C SER A 573 24.29 -14.89 9.56
N PHE A 574 24.86 -15.38 8.47
CA PHE A 574 24.84 -16.78 8.10
C PHE A 574 26.27 -17.33 8.15
N GLN A 575 26.48 -18.39 8.91
CA GLN A 575 27.80 -18.99 9.08
C GLN A 575 27.68 -20.52 9.20
N PHE A 576 28.66 -21.22 8.65
CA PHE A 576 28.79 -22.65 8.82
C PHE A 576 29.14 -23.00 10.26
N THR A 577 28.34 -23.88 10.86
CA THR A 577 28.58 -24.45 12.18
C THR A 577 28.97 -25.91 12.03
N GLN A 578 30.05 -26.32 12.69
CA GLN A 578 30.49 -27.72 12.67
C GLN A 578 29.43 -28.62 13.29
N SER A 579 29.15 -29.76 12.66
CA SER A 579 28.00 -30.60 12.99
C SER A 579 28.08 -31.21 14.41
N ASP A 580 29.28 -31.35 14.97
CA ASP A 580 29.50 -31.82 16.34
C ASP A 580 29.19 -30.77 17.43
N LYS A 581 28.94 -29.52 17.05
CA LYS A 581 28.49 -28.46 17.96
C LYS A 581 26.98 -28.48 18.20
N HIS A 582 26.24 -29.28 17.43
CA HIS A 582 24.80 -29.48 17.64
C HIS A 582 24.55 -30.68 18.56
N ASP A 583 23.52 -30.59 19.41
CA ASP A 583 23.22 -31.62 20.44
C ASP A 583 23.05 -33.03 19.85
N LEU A 584 22.46 -33.14 18.65
CA LEU A 584 22.27 -34.41 17.93
C LEU A 584 23.53 -34.94 17.23
N GLY A 585 24.53 -34.09 17.02
CA GLY A 585 25.73 -34.38 16.24
C GLY A 585 27.00 -34.59 17.07
N LYS A 586 26.98 -34.22 18.36
CA LYS A 586 28.15 -34.14 19.24
C LYS A 586 28.99 -35.43 19.35
N GLU A 587 28.35 -36.59 19.33
CA GLU A 587 29.05 -37.88 19.36
C GLU A 587 29.25 -38.48 17.96
N LYS A 588 28.37 -38.16 16.99
CA LYS A 588 28.38 -38.73 15.63
C LYS A 588 29.40 -38.10 14.70
N PHE A 589 29.65 -36.80 14.83
CA PHE A 589 30.46 -36.01 13.89
C PHE A 589 31.74 -35.45 14.52
N LYS A 590 32.08 -35.92 15.73
CA LYS A 590 33.24 -35.43 16.48
C LYS A 590 34.53 -35.63 15.69
N GLY A 591 35.23 -34.54 15.40
CA GLY A 591 36.49 -34.59 14.62
C GLY A 591 36.31 -34.73 13.11
N HIS A 592 35.08 -34.72 12.60
CA HIS A 592 34.80 -34.62 11.17
C HIS A 592 34.64 -33.15 10.76
N GLU A 593 35.23 -32.80 9.62
CA GLU A 593 35.13 -31.46 9.02
C GLU A 593 33.86 -31.40 8.16
N PHE A 594 32.72 -31.47 8.86
CA PHE A 594 31.37 -31.48 8.30
C PHE A 594 30.53 -30.39 8.95
N TYR A 595 29.98 -29.49 8.15
CA TYR A 595 29.37 -28.25 8.62
C TYR A 595 27.96 -28.06 8.06
N ASN A 596 27.10 -27.46 8.86
CA ASN A 596 25.74 -27.08 8.51
C ASN A 596 25.55 -25.57 8.62
N MET A 597 24.74 -25.02 7.72
CA MET A 597 24.18 -23.68 7.83
C MET A 597 22.67 -23.77 7.64
N LYS A 598 21.93 -23.56 8.72
CA LYS A 598 20.48 -23.39 8.68
C LYS A 598 20.12 -22.12 7.91
N GLY A 599 19.00 -22.14 7.20
CA GLY A 599 18.76 -21.16 6.15
C GLY A 599 17.35 -20.62 6.15
N PHE A 600 16.49 -21.29 5.38
CA PHE A 600 15.38 -20.62 4.73
C PHE A 600 14.15 -21.52 4.67
N ASP A 601 13.07 -21.11 5.32
CA ASP A 601 11.76 -21.74 5.17
C ASP A 601 10.93 -20.98 4.14
N ILE A 602 10.29 -21.69 3.21
CA ILE A 602 9.44 -21.11 2.15
C ILE A 602 8.03 -21.65 2.32
N LYS A 603 7.07 -20.73 2.44
CA LYS A 603 5.64 -21.03 2.59
C LYS A 603 4.79 -20.25 1.59
N PHE A 604 3.64 -20.81 1.23
CA PHE A 604 2.64 -20.07 0.46
C PHE A 604 1.94 -19.03 1.36
N ALA A 605 1.88 -17.79 0.88
CA ALA A 605 1.32 -16.66 1.62
C ALA A 605 -0.19 -16.75 1.85
N ASP A 606 -0.91 -17.55 1.05
CA ASP A 606 -2.37 -17.65 1.12
C ASP A 606 -2.88 -18.52 2.28
N ASN A 607 -2.09 -19.52 2.71
CA ASN A 607 -2.50 -20.46 3.75
C ASN A 607 -1.38 -20.91 4.71
N ASP A 608 -0.19 -20.30 4.63
CA ASP A 608 1.00 -20.70 5.39
C ASP A 608 1.40 -22.19 5.20
N GLU A 609 1.02 -22.80 4.08
CA GLU A 609 1.44 -24.15 3.71
C GLU A 609 2.94 -24.18 3.42
N HIS A 610 3.65 -25.06 4.15
CA HIS A 610 5.07 -25.28 3.94
C HIS A 610 5.34 -25.91 2.57
N LEU A 611 6.23 -25.28 1.80
CA LEU A 611 6.65 -25.76 0.48
C LEU A 611 8.00 -26.47 0.56
N CYS A 612 9.03 -25.77 1.05
CA CYS A 612 10.40 -26.24 1.02
C CYS A 612 11.22 -25.57 2.11
N TYR A 613 12.03 -26.35 2.82
CA TYR A 613 13.08 -25.84 3.71
C TYR A 613 14.44 -26.00 3.03
N ILE A 614 15.25 -24.95 3.04
CA ILE A 614 16.55 -24.89 2.37
C ILE A 614 17.64 -24.64 3.42
N GLN A 615 18.69 -25.46 3.36
CA GLN A 615 19.88 -25.30 4.19
C GLN A 615 21.13 -25.64 3.37
N LEU A 616 22.29 -25.17 3.83
CA LEU A 616 23.57 -25.44 3.18
C LEU A 616 24.40 -26.39 4.04
N TRP A 617 25.20 -27.20 3.37
CA TRP A 617 26.13 -28.13 3.98
C TRP A 617 27.50 -27.99 3.33
N ALA A 618 28.54 -28.23 4.12
CA ALA A 618 29.90 -28.28 3.62
C ALA A 618 30.65 -29.47 4.21
N ALA A 619 31.37 -30.20 3.36
CA ALA A 619 32.16 -31.36 3.77
C ALA A 619 33.56 -31.27 3.18
N LYS A 620 34.57 -31.42 4.04
CA LYS A 620 35.95 -31.52 3.57
C LYS A 620 36.15 -32.81 2.78
N GLN A 621 37.05 -32.78 1.82
CA GLN A 621 37.52 -33.97 1.11
C GLN A 621 37.94 -35.09 2.09
N GLY A 622 37.56 -36.32 1.78
CA GLY A 622 37.73 -37.49 2.64
C GLY A 622 36.72 -37.62 3.78
N THR A 623 35.78 -36.68 3.91
CA THR A 623 34.71 -36.75 4.92
C THR A 623 33.55 -37.58 4.41
N ASN A 624 33.21 -38.62 5.18
CA ASN A 624 31.97 -39.37 5.04
C ASN A 624 30.90 -38.65 5.89
N CYS A 625 29.79 -38.22 5.29
CA CYS A 625 28.75 -37.43 5.97
C CYS A 625 27.68 -38.28 6.68
N VAL A 626 27.99 -39.56 6.94
CA VAL A 626 27.20 -40.55 7.68
C VAL A 626 25.93 -40.99 6.96
N MET A 627 25.87 -42.28 6.66
CA MET A 627 24.68 -42.97 6.15
C MET A 627 23.45 -42.75 7.03
N HIS A 628 22.35 -42.34 6.40
CA HIS A 628 21.03 -42.16 7.02
C HIS A 628 19.92 -42.49 6.02
N ASN A 629 18.67 -42.56 6.49
CA ASN A 629 17.50 -42.88 5.66
C ASN A 629 16.22 -42.11 6.05
N TYR A 630 16.38 -41.01 6.80
CA TYR A 630 15.29 -40.14 7.26
C TYR A 630 14.11 -40.87 7.91
N SER A 631 14.37 -41.89 8.73
CA SER A 631 13.32 -42.62 9.45
C SER A 631 12.57 -41.79 10.51
N ASP A 632 13.04 -40.58 10.80
CA ASP A 632 12.55 -39.66 11.81
C ASP A 632 12.09 -38.30 11.24
N ALA A 633 12.03 -38.16 9.91
CA ALA A 633 11.67 -36.90 9.26
C ALA A 633 10.71 -37.10 8.07
N PHE A 634 9.86 -36.09 7.82
CA PHE A 634 8.84 -36.10 6.77
C PHE A 634 9.12 -35.02 5.72
N PHE A 635 9.96 -35.33 4.74
CA PHE A 635 10.23 -34.48 3.59
C PHE A 635 10.80 -35.29 2.41
N CYS A 636 10.78 -34.70 1.23
CA CYS A 636 11.49 -35.17 0.04
C CYS A 636 12.71 -34.27 -0.22
N GLU A 637 13.91 -34.78 0.06
CA GLU A 637 15.17 -34.05 -0.15
C GLU A 637 15.84 -34.34 -1.51
N VAL A 638 16.21 -33.28 -2.21
CA VAL A 638 17.24 -33.28 -3.25
C VAL A 638 18.31 -32.24 -2.95
N ASN A 639 19.53 -32.50 -3.41
CA ASN A 639 20.67 -31.60 -3.22
C ASN A 639 21.09 -30.97 -4.55
N ALA A 640 21.49 -29.69 -4.48
CA ALA A 640 22.15 -29.00 -5.57
C ALA A 640 23.54 -28.55 -5.12
N CYS A 641 24.56 -28.99 -5.83
CA CYS A 641 25.94 -28.68 -5.50
C CYS A 641 26.27 -27.26 -5.95
N ILE A 642 26.81 -26.43 -5.05
CA ILE A 642 27.37 -25.12 -5.39
C ILE A 642 28.82 -25.31 -5.83
N VAL A 643 29.60 -26.02 -5.01
CA VAL A 643 31.02 -26.27 -5.24
C VAL A 643 31.32 -27.73 -5.00
N ASN A 644 31.84 -28.41 -6.02
CA ASN A 644 32.47 -29.72 -5.92
C ASN A 644 33.92 -29.55 -6.34
N SER A 645 34.82 -29.45 -5.37
CA SER A 645 36.22 -29.04 -5.60
C SER A 645 37.02 -30.03 -6.44
N THR A 646 36.64 -31.30 -6.39
CA THR A 646 37.29 -32.43 -7.08
C THR A 646 36.51 -32.89 -8.31
N GLY A 647 35.24 -32.50 -8.42
CA GLY A 647 34.28 -33.06 -9.37
C GLY A 647 33.84 -34.49 -9.04
N LYS A 648 34.27 -35.05 -7.91
CA LYS A 648 34.07 -36.45 -7.51
C LYS A 648 33.25 -36.63 -6.23
N GLY A 649 32.89 -35.54 -5.56
CA GLY A 649 31.89 -35.54 -4.50
C GLY A 649 30.48 -35.82 -5.02
N GLY A 650 29.58 -36.30 -4.17
CA GLY A 650 28.18 -36.48 -4.51
C GLY A 650 27.46 -37.52 -3.63
N MET A 651 26.30 -37.99 -4.09
CA MET A 651 25.46 -38.89 -3.31
C MET A 651 25.89 -40.34 -3.47
N GLN A 652 26.06 -41.05 -2.36
CA GLN A 652 26.20 -42.50 -2.33
C GLN A 652 24.97 -43.10 -1.66
N TYR A 653 24.39 -44.16 -2.22
CA TYR A 653 23.21 -44.80 -1.67
C TYR A 653 23.18 -46.30 -1.93
N LEU A 654 22.47 -47.05 -1.09
CA LEU A 654 22.21 -48.47 -1.29
C LEU A 654 21.25 -48.70 -2.46
N ILE A 655 21.60 -49.63 -3.35
CA ILE A 655 20.82 -49.95 -4.55
C ILE A 655 19.39 -50.41 -4.16
N ASN A 656 19.27 -51.13 -3.05
CA ASN A 656 18.00 -51.64 -2.52
C ASN A 656 17.57 -50.89 -1.25
N SER A 657 16.47 -50.17 -1.32
CA SER A 657 15.92 -49.36 -0.22
C SER A 657 15.44 -50.17 1.00
N LYS A 658 15.20 -51.48 0.82
CA LYS A 658 14.77 -52.39 1.90
C LYS A 658 15.92 -53.03 2.67
N GLU A 659 17.16 -52.86 2.21
CA GLU A 659 18.33 -53.39 2.90
C GLU A 659 18.69 -52.53 4.10
N ASN A 660 19.00 -53.18 5.22
CA ASN A 660 19.57 -52.49 6.37
C ASN A 660 21.04 -52.22 6.11
N TYR A 661 21.49 -51.03 6.49
CA TYR A 661 22.90 -50.68 6.51
C TYR A 661 23.56 -51.20 7.79
N ASP A 662 24.69 -51.87 7.64
CA ASP A 662 25.60 -52.23 8.72
C ASP A 662 27.03 -51.88 8.26
N PRO A 663 27.71 -50.92 8.92
CA PRO A 663 29.04 -50.47 8.51
C PRO A 663 30.10 -51.58 8.48
N LEU A 664 29.88 -52.72 9.16
CA LEU A 664 30.81 -53.84 9.20
C LEU A 664 30.55 -54.91 8.13
N SER A 665 29.34 -55.01 7.60
CA SER A 665 28.93 -56.13 6.72
C SER A 665 28.35 -55.73 5.38
N THR A 666 27.96 -54.47 5.19
CA THR A 666 27.51 -53.96 3.88
C THR A 666 28.69 -53.82 2.92
N LEU A 667 28.62 -54.48 1.77
CA LEU A 667 29.68 -54.49 0.75
C LEU A 667 29.62 -53.24 -0.14
N ASN A 668 30.78 -52.73 -0.56
CA ASN A 668 30.88 -51.58 -1.49
C ASN A 668 30.10 -51.78 -2.80
N SER A 669 29.95 -53.02 -3.28
CA SER A 669 29.18 -53.36 -4.49
C SER A 669 27.67 -53.16 -4.34
N GLN A 670 27.16 -53.01 -3.11
CA GLN A 670 25.75 -52.71 -2.84
C GLN A 670 25.43 -51.22 -2.94
N PHE A 671 26.46 -50.39 -3.07
CA PHE A 671 26.32 -48.95 -3.22
C PHE A 671 26.41 -48.51 -4.68
N GLN A 672 25.64 -47.47 -5.00
CA GLN A 672 25.80 -46.69 -6.21
C GLN A 672 26.19 -45.26 -5.83
N LYS A 673 27.15 -44.68 -6.57
CA LYS A 673 27.56 -43.28 -6.42
C LYS A 673 27.04 -42.45 -7.59
N LEU A 674 26.49 -41.29 -7.27
CA LEU A 674 26.14 -40.23 -8.19
C LEU A 674 27.07 -39.06 -7.91
N GLU A 675 28.08 -38.89 -8.76
CA GLU A 675 28.91 -37.69 -8.73
C GLU A 675 28.01 -36.49 -9.08
N VAL A 676 28.00 -35.46 -8.23
CA VAL A 676 27.19 -34.25 -8.44
C VAL A 676 28.15 -33.07 -8.63
N PRO A 677 28.53 -32.74 -9.87
CA PRO A 677 29.48 -31.67 -10.13
C PRO A 677 28.98 -30.31 -9.64
N SER A 678 29.88 -29.32 -9.55
CA SER A 678 29.49 -27.95 -9.22
C SER A 678 28.39 -27.44 -10.15
N LEU A 679 27.35 -26.86 -9.58
CA LEU A 679 26.16 -26.34 -10.26
C LEU A 679 25.32 -27.42 -10.95
N TYR A 680 25.27 -28.62 -10.38
CA TYR A 680 24.36 -29.70 -10.75
C TYR A 680 23.45 -30.06 -9.58
N GLU A 681 22.27 -30.60 -9.89
CA GLU A 681 21.37 -31.24 -8.93
C GLU A 681 21.25 -32.74 -9.22
N HIS A 682 21.00 -33.54 -8.19
CA HIS A 682 20.61 -34.95 -8.37
C HIS A 682 19.09 -35.12 -8.29
N GLY A 683 18.60 -36.21 -8.87
CA GLY A 683 17.19 -36.59 -8.82
C GLY A 683 16.84 -37.36 -7.55
N PRO A 684 15.55 -37.69 -7.38
CA PRO A 684 15.04 -38.41 -6.22
C PRO A 684 15.83 -39.68 -5.92
N LEU A 685 16.18 -39.86 -4.64
CA LEU A 685 16.73 -41.11 -4.11
C LEU A 685 15.67 -41.94 -3.37
N TRP A 686 14.59 -41.30 -2.91
CA TRP A 686 13.48 -41.99 -2.26
C TRP A 686 12.73 -42.91 -3.21
N ASP A 687 12.00 -43.86 -2.63
CA ASP A 687 11.15 -44.76 -3.39
C ASP A 687 9.91 -44.03 -3.91
N ILE A 688 9.56 -44.28 -5.17
CA ILE A 688 8.44 -43.64 -5.87
C ILE A 688 7.47 -44.73 -6.30
N ASP A 689 6.18 -44.51 -6.10
CA ASP A 689 5.13 -45.45 -6.51
C ASP A 689 4.71 -45.30 -7.99
N GLU A 690 3.77 -46.14 -8.43
CA GLU A 690 3.24 -46.11 -9.80
C GLU A 690 2.46 -44.82 -10.13
N GLN A 691 2.00 -44.09 -9.12
CA GLN A 691 1.32 -42.80 -9.23
C GLN A 691 2.31 -41.62 -9.12
N LYS A 692 3.61 -41.90 -9.17
CA LYS A 692 4.71 -40.95 -9.06
C LYS A 692 4.73 -40.18 -7.72
N GLN A 693 4.17 -40.76 -6.66
CA GLN A 693 4.20 -40.22 -5.31
C GLN A 693 5.37 -40.80 -4.50
N PRO A 694 5.86 -40.09 -3.48
CA PRO A 694 6.78 -40.67 -2.51
C PRO A 694 6.13 -41.84 -1.77
N VAL A 695 6.82 -42.99 -1.72
CA VAL A 695 6.38 -44.13 -0.91
C VAL A 695 6.56 -43.80 0.57
N LEU A 696 5.52 -44.00 1.36
CA LEU A 696 5.52 -43.70 2.79
C LEU A 696 5.64 -44.97 3.65
N ARG A 697 6.36 -44.87 4.76
CA ARG A 697 6.36 -45.85 5.86
C ARG A 697 5.02 -45.79 6.60
N LYS A 698 4.79 -46.77 7.48
CA LYS A 698 3.54 -46.84 8.28
C LYS A 698 3.36 -45.65 9.23
N ASP A 699 4.44 -45.00 9.64
CA ASP A 699 4.44 -43.80 10.49
C ASP A 699 4.29 -42.50 9.68
N GLY A 700 4.18 -42.58 8.36
CA GLY A 700 4.06 -41.45 7.45
C GLY A 700 5.39 -40.96 6.88
N THR A 701 6.55 -41.36 7.39
CA THR A 701 7.85 -40.88 6.86
C THR A 701 8.15 -41.41 5.45
N VAL A 702 8.91 -40.67 4.66
CA VAL A 702 9.25 -41.05 3.28
C VAL A 702 10.29 -42.18 3.27
N VAL A 703 10.08 -43.20 2.44
CA VAL A 703 11.01 -44.34 2.30
C VAL A 703 12.23 -43.94 1.48
N TYR A 704 13.38 -43.91 2.14
CA TYR A 704 14.70 -43.73 1.52
C TYR A 704 15.55 -44.99 1.62
N PRO A 705 16.40 -45.29 0.62
CA PRO A 705 17.57 -46.13 0.84
C PRO A 705 18.52 -45.44 1.84
N TRP A 706 19.39 -46.22 2.48
CA TRP A 706 20.51 -45.63 3.20
C TRP A 706 21.40 -44.87 2.22
N HIS A 707 21.66 -43.60 2.53
CA HIS A 707 22.40 -42.70 1.67
C HIS A 707 23.17 -41.66 2.47
N GLU A 708 24.15 -41.03 1.81
CA GLU A 708 24.94 -39.92 2.34
C GLU A 708 25.52 -39.09 1.20
N TRP A 709 25.95 -37.86 1.53
CA TRP A 709 26.94 -37.17 0.71
C TRP A 709 28.33 -37.71 1.03
N GLN A 710 29.07 -38.11 0.00
CA GLN A 710 30.43 -38.58 0.10
C GLN A 710 31.34 -37.69 -0.76
N SER A 711 32.25 -36.96 -0.11
CA SER A 711 33.30 -36.23 -0.82
C SER A 711 34.34 -37.18 -1.42
N ASP A 712 35.23 -36.67 -2.28
CA ASP A 712 36.26 -37.52 -2.88
C ASP A 712 37.20 -38.14 -1.83
N THR A 713 37.39 -39.45 -1.91
CA THR A 713 38.21 -40.23 -0.96
C THR A 713 39.59 -40.57 -1.52
N ASN A 714 39.89 -40.24 -2.79
CA ASN A 714 41.09 -40.73 -3.48
C ASN A 714 42.35 -39.88 -3.25
N ASP A 715 42.23 -38.63 -2.80
CA ASP A 715 43.38 -37.75 -2.54
C ASP A 715 43.22 -36.92 -1.26
N SER A 716 43.70 -37.43 -0.12
CA SER A 716 43.64 -36.73 1.16
C SER A 716 44.61 -35.54 1.28
N SER A 717 45.43 -35.27 0.26
CA SER A 717 46.41 -34.17 0.28
C SER A 717 45.79 -32.82 -0.13
N VAL A 718 44.69 -32.85 -0.86
CA VAL A 718 43.95 -31.67 -1.28
C VAL A 718 43.03 -31.23 -0.14
N LYS A 719 43.33 -30.08 0.46
CA LYS A 719 42.44 -29.41 1.40
C LYS A 719 41.38 -28.72 0.56
N SER A 720 40.23 -29.35 0.39
CA SER A 720 39.13 -28.76 -0.35
C SER A 720 37.77 -29.12 0.23
N PHE A 721 36.77 -28.25 0.05
CA PHE A 721 35.42 -28.44 0.55
C PHE A 721 34.42 -28.61 -0.61
N ASP A 722 33.55 -29.59 -0.47
CA ASP A 722 32.28 -29.63 -1.18
C ASP A 722 31.27 -28.77 -0.44
N ILE A 723 30.48 -27.97 -1.17
CA ILE A 723 29.41 -27.12 -0.65
C ILE A 723 28.15 -27.36 -1.47
N TRP A 724 27.04 -27.67 -0.81
CA TRP A 724 25.76 -27.92 -1.47
C TRP A 724 24.57 -27.37 -0.68
N MET A 725 23.48 -27.15 -1.40
CA MET A 725 22.17 -26.82 -0.84
C MET A 725 21.34 -28.09 -0.74
N ALA A 726 20.68 -28.31 0.39
CA ALA A 726 19.65 -29.33 0.58
C ALA A 726 18.28 -28.67 0.51
N PHE A 727 17.42 -29.19 -0.36
CA PHE A 727 16.04 -28.73 -0.57
C PHE A 727 15.09 -29.79 -0.03
N GLN A 728 14.50 -29.54 1.13
CA GLN A 728 13.59 -30.45 1.83
C GLN A 728 12.16 -30.05 1.51
N PHE A 729 11.60 -30.68 0.47
CA PHE A 729 10.25 -30.41 0.01
C PHE A 729 9.20 -31.08 0.90
N ASN A 730 8.04 -30.44 1.03
CA ASN A 730 6.86 -31.07 1.61
C ASN A 730 6.46 -32.29 0.77
N ALA A 731 6.50 -33.48 1.37
CA ALA A 731 6.25 -34.73 0.66
C ALA A 731 4.83 -34.83 0.07
N HIS A 732 3.84 -34.13 0.67
CA HIS A 732 2.47 -34.07 0.13
C HIS A 732 2.37 -33.27 -1.18
N LEU A 733 3.32 -32.39 -1.45
CA LEU A 733 3.39 -31.57 -2.66
C LEU A 733 4.39 -32.13 -3.68
N SER A 734 5.04 -33.26 -3.37
CA SER A 734 6.20 -33.79 -4.11
C SER A 734 5.83 -34.87 -5.13
N THR A 735 4.67 -34.76 -5.78
CA THR A 735 4.32 -35.61 -6.93
C THR A 735 5.29 -35.36 -8.07
N ILE A 736 5.94 -36.41 -8.57
CA ILE A 736 6.87 -36.29 -9.68
C ILE A 736 6.07 -36.18 -10.99
N PRO A 737 6.34 -35.17 -11.85
CA PRO A 737 5.63 -34.98 -13.11
C PRO A 737 5.76 -36.13 -14.12
#